data_AF-A0A1B6H1G7-F1
#
_entry.id   AF-A0A1B6H1G7-F1
#
_cell.length_a   1.000
_cell.length_b   1.000
_cell.length_c   1.000
_cell.angle_alpha   90.00
_cell.angle_beta   90.00
_cell.angle_gamma   90.00
#
_symmetry.space_group_name_H-M   'P 1'
#
loop_
_entity.id
_entity.type
_entity.pdbx_description
1 polymer ?
#
loop_
_entity_poly.entity_id
_entity_poly.type
_entity_poly.pdbx_seq_one_letter_code
_entity_poly.pdbx_strand_id
1 'polypeptide(L)'
;MQWLWIYSLLIALIDTGNGLARNNLEQHRYDTAYACEGKTLKIECKDGELIHLIRANYGRFSITICNDHGNTEWSVNCMSPKSLRVLHSKCTQHQNCSIQASTSLFADPCPGTLKYLEAHYQCVPAAMTTTTTRPSPPWLMTSQPSVWSTAKPVTVRPGPPPPPPIVQYSPTTSSSLPPPPALPPLQDPDPEEPEDHGLETTTVSVTTVVSSPTPPSTTGEVVGIGSGNGPGEKVLKGELCPPTSARGLYWNWTQVGDLSAQPCPGGATGLARWRCMAATDPTLPPRRHPASPDLSECRSVWLTNLDSRITEGDTIISIANDLCSVTESKTLYGGDMMTTTKIIKRMAHKMSTDIATFPDPRQREAIVTELLHGVVKTSSNLLDSSQLASWRDLTHKEQMRVATSLLVGLEENSFLLAETVIREKTVTHSVKNILLSVRVLELRNVGAEVFPAPGTVDQWGGGGGGSSVGGGNWIRLEREALMENSEGGLVRLVLVAFDRLEEILQVEMPNATRLINSKVISASLGKGRHIQLSDPVTICLKHIRTDNVTNPVCVFWDYTMSSWSEEGCRVESTNLTHTICKCDHLTNFAILMDVQATYLPPNHARALQVITYIGCIISVVCLILAIITFQLFRGLKSDRTTIHKNLCVCLLVAEVLFLAGIGQTDQAVLCGVVAGLLHFFFLCAFAWMFLEGFQLYVMLIEVFEAEKSRIRWYYLFAYGAPLIIVAISCFIDPYSYGTDRYCWLRADNFFIFSFVGPVIAVILANLVFLSMAIYMMCRHANASVSMKSKEHSRLASARAWLRGAIVLVFLLGLTWTFGLLYLNEESVFMAYIFTVLNSLQGLFIFVFHCVQNEKVQKEYSKMLRRQPWLGKCLGCVGEANVSTSGSGSGSGSGSGKERRSSLYTGSNSNPSSHTHTHSHAHADAHGTSVGTHPLPPAPHQVFPAAGLELWGLRGGSGPRGRHSPLHPSPPSAPPAQHAQVRYNNMGSAS
;
A
#
# COMPACT_ATOMS: atom_id res chain seq x y z
N MET A 1 -3.58 -14.66 -9.37
CA MET A 1 -2.82 -15.93 -9.24
C MET A 1 -2.71 -16.74 -10.54
N GLN A 2 -3.77 -16.97 -11.34
CA GLN A 2 -3.67 -17.77 -12.57
C GLN A 2 -2.62 -17.26 -13.58
N TRP A 3 -2.42 -15.94 -13.69
CA TRP A 3 -1.40 -15.31 -14.56
C TRP A 3 0.02 -15.88 -14.39
N LEU A 4 0.42 -16.22 -13.16
CA LEU A 4 1.76 -16.76 -12.89
C LEU A 4 2.01 -18.12 -13.56
N TRP A 5 0.97 -18.93 -13.84
CA TRP A 5 1.14 -20.23 -14.49
C TRP A 5 1.45 -20.11 -15.99
N ILE A 6 0.77 -19.19 -16.69
CA ILE A 6 1.05 -18.90 -18.10
C ILE A 6 2.43 -18.25 -18.23
N TYR A 7 2.77 -17.34 -17.33
CA TYR A 7 4.07 -16.67 -17.31
C TYR A 7 5.22 -17.64 -16.99
N SER A 8 5.03 -18.53 -16.01
CA SER A 8 5.99 -19.61 -15.72
C SER A 8 6.20 -20.56 -16.92
N LEU A 9 5.15 -20.82 -17.71
CA LEU A 9 5.26 -21.67 -18.90
C LEU A 9 6.12 -21.02 -20.01
N LEU A 10 6.15 -19.69 -20.09
CA LEU A 10 7.06 -18.96 -21.00
C LEU A 10 8.51 -18.96 -20.48
N ILE A 11 8.71 -18.74 -19.18
CA ILE A 11 10.04 -18.68 -18.56
C ILE A 11 10.71 -20.07 -18.51
N ALA A 12 9.95 -21.13 -18.26
CA ALA A 12 10.44 -22.51 -18.19
C ALA A 12 10.99 -23.07 -19.52
N LEU A 13 10.87 -22.33 -20.63
CA LEU A 13 11.48 -22.66 -21.92
C LEU A 13 12.83 -21.97 -22.16
N ILE A 14 13.32 -21.14 -21.21
CA ILE A 14 14.54 -20.34 -21.37
C ILE A 14 15.62 -20.69 -20.34
N ASP A 15 15.25 -21.07 -19.11
CA ASP A 15 16.22 -21.22 -18.01
C ASP A 15 16.29 -22.65 -17.45
N THR A 16 17.41 -23.34 -17.71
CA THR A 16 17.75 -24.65 -17.15
C THR A 16 19.12 -24.59 -16.46
N GLY A 17 19.18 -24.05 -15.24
CA GLY A 17 20.42 -24.01 -14.46
C GLY A 17 20.25 -23.72 -12.96
N ASN A 18 20.53 -24.73 -12.12
CA ASN A 18 20.81 -24.65 -10.69
C ASN A 18 19.75 -24.00 -9.75
N GLY A 19 19.02 -24.84 -9.01
CA GLY A 19 18.34 -24.41 -7.78
C GLY A 19 19.31 -24.33 -6.59
N LEU A 20 19.10 -23.37 -5.68
CA LEU A 20 19.90 -23.20 -4.46
C LEU A 20 18.98 -23.08 -3.22
N ALA A 21 19.54 -23.31 -2.03
CA ALA A 21 18.81 -23.69 -0.83
C ALA A 21 17.83 -22.64 -0.25
N ARG A 22 16.81 -23.15 0.47
CA ARG A 22 15.77 -22.38 1.16
C ARG A 22 15.95 -22.52 2.67
N ASN A 23 16.37 -21.45 3.35
CA ASN A 23 16.55 -21.46 4.80
C ASN A 23 15.20 -21.36 5.54
N ASN A 24 15.12 -22.03 6.69
CA ASN A 24 14.04 -21.86 7.65
C ASN A 24 14.33 -20.69 8.60
N LEU A 25 13.29 -20.07 9.14
CA LEU A 25 13.33 -19.38 10.44
C LEU A 25 12.56 -20.24 11.43
N GLU A 26 13.18 -20.60 12.56
CA GLU A 26 12.49 -21.27 13.65
C GLU A 26 11.80 -20.24 14.57
N GLN A 27 10.67 -20.64 15.15
CA GLN A 27 9.87 -19.80 16.04
C GLN A 27 9.92 -20.40 17.45
N HIS A 28 10.40 -19.62 18.42
CA HIS A 28 10.58 -20.08 19.80
C HIS A 28 9.27 -20.59 20.40
N ARG A 29 9.35 -21.74 21.08
CA ARG A 29 8.22 -22.43 21.71
C ARG A 29 8.14 -22.04 23.19
N TYR A 30 6.93 -21.75 23.64
CA TYR A 30 6.58 -21.60 25.05
C TYR A 30 5.73 -22.79 25.48
N ASP A 31 6.00 -23.35 26.65
CA ASP A 31 5.33 -24.55 27.15
C ASP A 31 4.58 -24.27 28.47
N THR A 32 3.52 -25.05 28.71
CA THR A 32 2.62 -24.90 29.87
C THR A 32 2.41 -26.22 30.60
N ALA A 33 2.55 -26.18 31.92
CA ALA A 33 2.26 -27.30 32.82
C ALA A 33 1.12 -26.92 33.79
N TYR A 34 0.29 -27.92 34.12
CA TYR A 34 -0.86 -27.77 35.02
C TYR A 34 -0.90 -28.89 36.07
N ALA A 35 -1.38 -28.58 37.28
CA ALA A 35 -1.72 -29.58 38.29
C ALA A 35 -2.93 -29.13 39.13
N CYS A 36 -3.97 -29.95 39.18
CA CYS A 36 -5.15 -29.70 40.02
C CYS A 36 -4.77 -29.65 41.51
N GLU A 37 -5.57 -28.96 42.33
CA GLU A 37 -5.38 -28.91 43.79
C GLU A 37 -5.19 -30.33 44.38
N GLY A 38 -4.16 -30.48 45.21
CA GLY A 38 -3.70 -31.76 45.77
C GLY A 38 -2.72 -32.55 44.90
N LYS A 39 -2.74 -32.40 43.56
CA LYS A 39 -1.83 -33.09 42.62
C LYS A 39 -0.46 -32.39 42.54
N THR A 40 0.53 -33.06 41.96
CA THR A 40 1.90 -32.54 41.80
C THR A 40 2.18 -32.08 40.38
N LEU A 41 2.56 -30.82 40.23
CA LEU A 41 3.10 -30.26 38.98
C LEU A 41 4.48 -30.85 38.73
N LYS A 42 4.77 -31.20 37.47
CA LYS A 42 6.11 -31.53 36.98
C LYS A 42 6.47 -30.59 35.82
N ILE A 43 7.73 -30.18 35.78
CA ILE A 43 8.34 -29.41 34.70
C ILE A 43 9.69 -30.05 34.40
N GLU A 44 9.96 -30.39 33.15
CA GLU A 44 11.17 -31.13 32.72
C GLU A 44 11.67 -30.55 31.38
N CYS A 45 12.96 -30.24 31.30
CA CYS A 45 13.67 -29.73 30.11
C CYS A 45 14.72 -30.74 29.62
N LYS A 46 15.17 -30.62 28.36
CA LYS A 46 16.15 -31.54 27.77
C LYS A 46 17.55 -31.33 28.35
N ASP A 47 18.43 -32.29 28.11
CA ASP A 47 19.82 -32.21 28.54
C ASP A 47 20.53 -30.98 27.95
N GLY A 48 21.05 -30.12 28.83
CA GLY A 48 21.66 -28.82 28.49
C GLY A 48 20.72 -27.60 28.53
N GLU A 49 19.41 -27.82 28.67
CA GLU A 49 18.40 -26.76 28.81
C GLU A 49 17.94 -26.60 30.28
N LEU A 50 17.69 -25.37 30.71
CA LEU A 50 17.22 -25.00 32.06
C LEU A 50 15.83 -24.36 32.01
N ILE A 51 15.03 -24.59 33.05
CA ILE A 51 13.70 -23.99 33.19
C ILE A 51 13.84 -22.48 33.46
N HIS A 52 13.26 -21.67 32.56
CA HIS A 52 13.04 -20.25 32.76
C HIS A 52 11.53 -19.96 32.86
N LEU A 53 11.06 -19.68 34.08
CA LEU A 53 9.66 -19.38 34.37
C LEU A 53 9.26 -17.98 33.88
N ILE A 54 8.11 -17.90 33.21
CA ILE A 54 7.55 -16.66 32.64
C ILE A 54 6.37 -16.16 33.50
N ARG A 55 5.43 -17.04 33.83
CA ARG A 55 4.33 -16.77 34.78
C ARG A 55 3.92 -18.04 35.51
N ALA A 56 3.37 -17.89 36.71
CA ALA A 56 2.71 -18.99 37.42
C ALA A 56 1.61 -18.48 38.35
N ASN A 57 0.52 -19.24 38.45
CA ASN A 57 -0.60 -18.98 39.36
C ASN A 57 -1.08 -20.28 40.03
N TYR A 58 -1.27 -20.24 41.34
CA TYR A 58 -2.15 -21.15 42.07
C TYR A 58 -3.48 -20.45 42.29
N GLY A 59 -4.55 -20.98 41.70
CA GLY A 59 -5.85 -20.31 41.67
C GLY A 59 -6.79 -20.96 40.65
N ARG A 60 -7.60 -20.16 39.97
CA ARG A 60 -8.43 -20.59 38.84
C ARG A 60 -8.64 -19.44 37.86
N PHE A 61 -8.28 -19.65 36.60
CA PHE A 61 -8.52 -18.73 35.47
C PHE A 61 -9.40 -19.34 34.37
N SER A 62 -9.58 -20.67 34.37
CA SER A 62 -10.49 -21.37 33.46
C SER A 62 -11.49 -22.22 34.24
N ILE A 63 -12.73 -22.27 33.75
CA ILE A 63 -13.76 -23.17 34.26
C ILE A 63 -13.56 -24.61 33.78
N THR A 64 -12.80 -24.84 32.68
CA THR A 64 -12.66 -26.18 32.07
C THR A 64 -11.47 -26.98 32.60
N ILE A 65 -10.45 -26.33 33.16
CA ILE A 65 -9.25 -27.00 33.67
C ILE A 65 -9.53 -27.54 35.08
N CYS A 66 -9.27 -28.82 35.32
CA CYS A 66 -9.54 -29.48 36.60
C CYS A 66 -10.99 -29.26 37.06
N ASN A 67 -11.95 -29.71 36.25
CA ASN A 67 -13.38 -29.61 36.51
C ASN A 67 -14.10 -30.88 36.05
N ASP A 68 -13.69 -32.01 36.61
CA ASP A 68 -14.10 -33.36 36.22
C ASP A 68 -15.61 -33.63 36.53
N HIS A 69 -16.29 -32.67 37.18
CA HIS A 69 -17.72 -32.69 37.54
C HIS A 69 -18.55 -31.57 36.88
N GLY A 70 -17.97 -30.75 36.00
CA GLY A 70 -18.70 -29.74 35.22
C GLY A 70 -19.32 -28.58 36.02
N ASN A 71 -18.81 -28.26 37.22
CA ASN A 71 -19.33 -27.18 38.06
C ASN A 71 -19.12 -25.80 37.39
N THR A 72 -20.16 -24.98 37.30
CA THR A 72 -20.16 -23.66 36.65
C THR A 72 -20.10 -22.47 37.62
N GLU A 73 -20.24 -22.70 38.93
CA GLU A 73 -20.34 -21.66 39.97
C GLU A 73 -18.97 -21.18 40.51
N TRP A 74 -17.88 -21.84 40.11
CA TRP A 74 -16.53 -21.53 40.57
C TRP A 74 -15.97 -20.22 39.99
N SER A 75 -15.29 -19.44 40.83
CA SER A 75 -14.69 -18.17 40.42
C SER A 75 -13.47 -18.39 39.52
N VAL A 76 -13.53 -17.86 38.30
CA VAL A 76 -12.40 -17.77 37.35
C VAL A 76 -11.57 -16.49 37.52
N ASN A 77 -11.86 -15.67 38.54
CA ASN A 77 -11.07 -14.50 38.92
C ASN A 77 -10.19 -14.79 40.15
N CYS A 78 -9.59 -15.99 40.21
CA CYS A 78 -8.87 -16.47 41.40
C CYS A 78 -7.35 -16.55 41.16
N MET A 79 -6.58 -15.75 41.89
CA MET A 79 -5.12 -15.64 41.74
C MET A 79 -4.40 -15.48 43.08
N SER A 80 -3.41 -16.32 43.36
CA SER A 80 -2.47 -16.10 44.48
C SER A 80 -1.22 -15.34 44.01
N PRO A 81 -0.96 -14.10 44.50
CA PRO A 81 0.22 -13.33 44.10
C PRO A 81 1.55 -13.90 44.64
N LYS A 82 1.51 -14.93 45.49
CA LYS A 82 2.72 -15.63 45.97
C LYS A 82 3.24 -16.67 44.96
N SER A 83 2.38 -17.14 44.05
CA SER A 83 2.62 -18.29 43.17
C SER A 83 3.91 -18.20 42.36
N LEU A 84 4.11 -17.09 41.63
CA LEU A 84 5.30 -16.90 40.81
C LEU A 84 6.59 -16.89 41.65
N ARG A 85 6.57 -16.28 42.84
CA ARG A 85 7.77 -16.25 43.72
C ARG A 85 8.11 -17.65 44.23
N VAL A 86 7.11 -18.43 44.65
CA VAL A 86 7.29 -19.80 45.17
C VAL A 86 7.77 -20.77 44.09
N LEU A 87 7.30 -20.62 42.84
CA LEU A 87 7.78 -21.42 41.72
C LEU A 87 9.17 -20.97 41.25
N HIS A 88 9.43 -19.66 41.17
CA HIS A 88 10.73 -19.13 40.76
C HIS A 88 11.84 -19.51 41.76
N SER A 89 11.54 -19.60 43.06
CA SER A 89 12.52 -20.05 44.07
C SER A 89 12.75 -21.57 44.10
N LYS A 90 11.99 -22.36 43.32
CA LYS A 90 12.04 -23.84 43.34
C LYS A 90 12.32 -24.50 41.98
N CYS A 91 12.00 -23.84 40.86
CA CYS A 91 12.16 -24.42 39.52
C CYS A 91 13.10 -23.65 38.59
N THR A 92 13.27 -22.32 38.75
CA THR A 92 14.13 -21.54 37.85
C THR A 92 15.57 -22.05 37.93
N GLN A 93 16.28 -22.08 36.79
CA GLN A 93 17.65 -22.59 36.65
C GLN A 93 17.85 -24.09 36.98
N HIS A 94 16.78 -24.87 37.13
CA HIS A 94 16.85 -26.33 37.25
C HIS A 94 16.45 -26.98 35.92
N GLN A 95 16.95 -28.19 35.62
CA GLN A 95 16.53 -28.95 34.43
C GLN A 95 15.16 -29.63 34.65
N ASN A 96 14.87 -30.06 35.88
CA ASN A 96 13.57 -30.61 36.28
C ASN A 96 13.10 -29.97 37.60
N CYS A 97 11.78 -29.98 37.81
CA CYS A 97 11.15 -29.46 39.02
C CYS A 97 9.83 -30.21 39.30
N SER A 98 9.53 -30.43 40.58
CA SER A 98 8.19 -30.91 40.98
C SER A 98 7.68 -30.22 42.25
N ILE A 99 6.41 -29.80 42.23
CA ILE A 99 5.77 -29.02 43.29
C ILE A 99 4.32 -29.44 43.47
N GLN A 100 3.89 -29.70 44.70
CA GLN A 100 2.49 -29.98 45.00
C GLN A 100 1.62 -28.71 44.93
N ALA A 101 0.49 -28.81 44.24
CA ALA A 101 -0.50 -27.75 44.09
C ALA A 101 -1.40 -27.65 45.34
N SER A 102 -0.86 -27.19 46.47
CA SER A 102 -1.60 -27.15 47.75
C SER A 102 -1.81 -25.73 48.31
N THR A 103 -3.01 -25.51 48.84
CA THR A 103 -3.39 -24.31 49.59
C THR A 103 -2.46 -24.04 50.79
N SER A 104 -1.85 -25.09 51.37
CA SER A 104 -0.81 -24.96 52.41
C SER A 104 0.51 -24.31 51.93
N LEU A 105 0.85 -24.39 50.65
CA LEU A 105 2.08 -23.84 50.07
C LEU A 105 1.87 -22.43 49.47
N PHE A 106 0.67 -22.15 48.96
CA PHE A 106 0.37 -20.92 48.21
C PHE A 106 -0.62 -19.95 48.90
N ALA A 107 -1.17 -20.34 50.06
CA ALA A 107 -2.40 -19.81 50.67
C ALA A 107 -3.66 -20.04 49.81
N ASP A 108 -4.86 -19.78 50.36
CA ASP A 108 -6.11 -19.84 49.60
C ASP A 108 -6.49 -18.46 49.03
N PRO A 109 -6.37 -18.24 47.70
CA PRO A 109 -6.88 -17.04 47.04
C PRO A 109 -8.40 -17.04 46.77
N CYS A 110 -9.10 -18.17 46.89
CA CYS A 110 -10.54 -18.28 46.69
C CYS A 110 -11.17 -19.47 47.45
N PRO A 111 -11.62 -19.25 48.69
CA PRO A 111 -12.42 -20.23 49.43
C PRO A 111 -13.65 -20.69 48.64
N GLY A 112 -14.01 -21.97 48.75
CA GLY A 112 -15.14 -22.57 48.02
C GLY A 112 -14.91 -22.86 46.53
N THR A 113 -13.84 -22.33 45.92
CA THR A 113 -13.43 -22.68 44.55
C THR A 113 -12.28 -23.68 44.57
N LEU A 114 -12.42 -24.80 43.86
CA LEU A 114 -11.35 -25.79 43.66
C LEU A 114 -10.26 -25.20 42.76
N LYS A 115 -9.00 -25.22 43.19
CA LYS A 115 -7.90 -24.54 42.51
C LYS A 115 -7.06 -25.46 41.61
N TYR A 116 -6.18 -24.88 40.81
CA TYR A 116 -5.08 -25.57 40.13
C TYR A 116 -3.83 -24.67 40.10
N LEU A 117 -2.67 -25.31 40.00
CA LEU A 117 -1.38 -24.67 39.74
C LEU A 117 -1.12 -24.68 38.24
N GLU A 118 -0.87 -23.51 37.67
CA GLU A 118 -0.50 -23.28 36.27
C GLU A 118 0.90 -22.65 36.22
N ALA A 119 1.77 -23.16 35.34
CA ALA A 119 3.11 -22.65 35.13
C ALA A 119 3.42 -22.53 33.63
N HIS A 120 3.91 -21.36 33.21
CA HIS A 120 4.38 -21.08 31.85
C HIS A 120 5.89 -20.94 31.90
N TYR A 121 6.59 -21.66 31.04
CA TYR A 121 8.03 -21.70 31.04
C TYR A 121 8.58 -21.86 29.61
N GLN A 122 9.87 -21.62 29.49
CA GLN A 122 10.67 -21.97 28.32
C GLN A 122 11.92 -22.70 28.80
N CYS A 123 12.39 -23.68 28.03
CA CYS A 123 13.65 -24.35 28.26
C CYS A 123 14.76 -23.58 27.52
N VAL A 124 15.74 -23.03 28.25
CA VAL A 124 16.81 -22.19 27.67
C VAL A 124 18.18 -22.87 27.80
N PRO A 125 19.05 -22.83 26.77
CA PRO A 125 20.42 -23.35 26.91
C PRO A 125 21.18 -22.62 28.01
N ALA A 126 21.84 -23.37 28.90
CA ALA A 126 22.50 -22.82 30.09
C ALA A 126 23.48 -21.66 29.81
N ALA A 127 24.09 -21.64 28.61
CA ALA A 127 25.01 -20.60 28.15
C ALA A 127 24.39 -19.20 28.01
N MET A 128 23.06 -19.07 27.91
CA MET A 128 22.38 -17.77 27.75
C MET A 128 22.01 -17.10 29.09
N THR A 129 22.30 -17.75 30.23
CA THR A 129 21.84 -17.32 31.56
C THR A 129 22.79 -16.35 32.28
N THR A 130 23.87 -15.90 31.63
CA THR A 130 24.91 -15.04 32.23
C THR A 130 24.52 -13.55 32.18
N THR A 131 23.89 -13.08 33.26
CA THR A 131 23.63 -11.64 33.47
C THR A 131 24.92 -10.83 33.55
N THR A 132 25.13 -9.92 32.60
CA THR A 132 26.31 -9.03 32.60
C THR A 132 26.15 -7.93 33.65
N THR A 133 26.84 -8.07 34.78
CA THR A 133 26.97 -7.04 35.81
C THR A 133 28.05 -6.03 35.41
N ARG A 134 27.67 -4.96 34.70
CA ARG A 134 28.57 -3.83 34.46
C ARG A 134 28.62 -2.93 35.71
N PRO A 135 29.79 -2.69 36.33
CA PRO A 135 29.88 -1.85 37.53
C PRO A 135 29.67 -0.36 37.19
N SER A 136 29.07 0.37 38.12
CA SER A 136 29.01 1.83 38.12
C SER A 136 30.31 2.46 38.64
N PRO A 137 30.69 3.67 38.19
CA PRO A 137 31.97 4.29 38.54
C PRO A 137 32.01 4.85 39.97
N PRO A 138 33.19 4.88 40.63
CA PRO A 138 33.29 5.12 42.08
C PRO A 138 33.47 6.60 42.45
N TRP A 139 32.38 7.36 42.58
CA TRP A 139 32.42 8.69 43.22
C TRP A 139 31.09 9.17 43.85
N LEU A 140 30.17 8.25 44.18
CA LEU A 140 28.87 8.56 44.78
C LEU A 140 28.66 7.97 46.19
N MET A 141 29.66 8.16 47.06
CA MET A 141 29.49 8.12 48.52
C MET A 141 30.34 9.20 49.20
N THR A 142 29.76 10.39 49.43
CA THR A 142 30.21 11.30 50.51
C THR A 142 29.15 12.36 50.82
N SER A 143 28.46 12.19 51.94
CA SER A 143 28.13 13.29 52.85
C SER A 143 27.82 12.70 54.23
N GLN A 144 28.38 13.30 55.28
CA GLN A 144 28.10 12.96 56.66
C GLN A 144 26.86 13.74 57.15
N PRO A 145 26.11 13.23 58.15
CA PRO A 145 24.99 13.97 58.72
C PRO A 145 25.46 15.16 59.57
N SER A 146 24.74 16.28 59.50
CA SER A 146 24.89 17.41 60.41
C SER A 146 24.21 17.13 61.77
N VAL A 147 24.72 17.75 62.84
CA VAL A 147 24.29 17.52 64.23
C VAL A 147 23.30 18.62 64.70
N TRP A 148 22.48 18.29 65.72
CA TRP A 148 21.28 18.96 66.28
C TRP A 148 19.93 18.45 65.71
N SER A 149 18.90 18.12 66.51
CA SER A 149 18.80 18.14 68.00
C SER A 149 17.84 17.09 68.59
N THR A 150 18.24 16.54 69.76
CA THR A 150 17.43 16.02 70.89
C THR A 150 16.01 15.45 70.67
N ALA A 151 15.88 14.12 70.81
CA ALA A 151 14.78 13.44 71.54
C ALA A 151 15.29 12.10 72.12
N LYS A 152 14.63 11.54 73.15
CA LYS A 152 15.07 10.32 73.87
C LYS A 152 14.35 9.03 73.39
N PRO A 153 14.98 7.85 73.47
CA PRO A 153 14.40 6.57 73.05
C PRO A 153 13.61 5.86 74.16
N VAL A 154 12.76 4.89 73.78
CA VAL A 154 12.20 3.84 74.64
C VAL A 154 12.42 2.48 73.96
N THR A 155 12.71 1.45 74.73
CA THR A 155 13.18 0.13 74.27
C THR A 155 12.05 -0.86 73.93
N VAL A 156 12.33 -1.76 72.98
CA VAL A 156 11.56 -3.00 72.76
C VAL A 156 12.46 -4.20 73.11
N ARG A 157 11.87 -5.25 73.71
CA ARG A 157 12.57 -6.46 74.19
C ARG A 157 12.30 -7.67 73.27
N PRO A 158 13.24 -8.62 73.06
CA PRO A 158 13.04 -9.76 72.13
C PRO A 158 12.18 -10.89 72.72
N GLY A 159 11.64 -11.74 71.84
CA GLY A 159 10.93 -12.99 72.17
C GLY A 159 11.69 -14.28 71.75
N PRO A 160 11.26 -15.47 72.20
CA PRO A 160 12.09 -16.71 72.20
C PRO A 160 11.88 -17.67 71.00
N PRO A 161 12.75 -18.70 70.84
CA PRO A 161 12.73 -19.66 69.72
C PRO A 161 11.79 -20.89 69.90
N PRO A 162 11.53 -21.70 68.85
CA PRO A 162 10.50 -22.75 68.84
C PRO A 162 10.99 -24.21 69.12
N PRO A 163 10.11 -25.11 69.60
CA PRO A 163 10.32 -26.57 69.71
C PRO A 163 9.63 -27.43 68.59
N PRO A 164 9.90 -28.76 68.49
CA PRO A 164 9.56 -29.63 67.34
C PRO A 164 8.30 -30.55 67.50
N PRO A 165 7.92 -31.41 66.51
CA PRO A 165 6.54 -31.93 66.34
C PRO A 165 6.27 -33.44 66.62
N ILE A 166 4.97 -33.80 66.69
CA ILE A 166 4.28 -35.13 66.67
C ILE A 166 2.80 -34.80 66.25
N VAL A 167 2.08 -35.40 65.27
CA VAL A 167 1.79 -36.76 64.74
C VAL A 167 0.42 -37.33 65.19
N GLN A 168 -0.29 -37.99 64.25
CA GLN A 168 -1.44 -38.94 64.38
C GLN A 168 -2.91 -38.51 64.07
N TYR A 169 -3.83 -39.49 64.06
CA TYR A 169 -4.96 -39.64 63.10
C TYR A 169 -6.39 -39.70 63.72
N SER A 170 -7.38 -39.26 62.92
CA SER A 170 -8.79 -39.74 62.72
C SER A 170 -9.83 -39.91 63.88
N PRO A 171 -11.17 -39.83 63.62
CA PRO A 171 -12.21 -39.63 64.65
C PRO A 171 -13.40 -40.63 64.70
N THR A 172 -14.21 -40.64 65.78
CA THR A 172 -15.50 -41.38 65.85
C THR A 172 -16.58 -40.87 66.86
N THR A 173 -17.84 -40.80 66.39
CA THR A 173 -19.16 -41.05 67.08
C THR A 173 -19.64 -40.35 68.39
N SER A 174 -20.60 -39.43 68.24
CA SER A 174 -22.03 -39.45 68.72
C SER A 174 -22.50 -39.97 70.11
N SER A 175 -23.50 -39.26 70.69
CA SER A 175 -24.48 -39.74 71.70
C SER A 175 -25.89 -39.10 71.48
N SER A 176 -26.95 -39.48 72.23
CA SER A 176 -28.36 -39.31 71.77
C SER A 176 -29.49 -39.41 72.83
N LEU A 177 -30.73 -38.96 72.47
CA LEU A 177 -32.09 -39.36 72.98
C LEU A 177 -32.61 -38.77 74.35
N PRO A 178 -33.94 -38.77 74.69
CA PRO A 178 -35.18 -38.55 73.87
C PRO A 178 -36.37 -37.77 74.60
N PRO A 179 -37.72 -38.06 74.46
CA PRO A 179 -38.83 -37.06 74.32
C PRO A 179 -39.89 -37.21 75.47
N PRO A 180 -41.26 -37.29 75.36
CA PRO A 180 -42.35 -36.97 74.37
C PRO A 180 -43.39 -35.96 74.98
N PRO A 181 -44.73 -35.90 74.69
CA PRO A 181 -45.63 -36.37 73.60
C PRO A 181 -46.23 -35.16 72.80
N ALA A 182 -47.44 -35.05 72.20
CA ALA A 182 -48.69 -35.84 71.97
C ALA A 182 -49.37 -35.29 70.65
N LEU A 183 -50.34 -35.84 69.89
CA LEU A 183 -51.49 -36.79 69.97
C LEU A 183 -52.89 -36.12 70.03
N PRO A 184 -53.95 -36.66 69.37
CA PRO A 184 -54.08 -37.61 68.21
C PRO A 184 -55.02 -36.99 67.11
N PRO A 185 -56.06 -37.62 66.46
CA PRO A 185 -56.31 -38.98 65.92
C PRO A 185 -56.90 -39.07 64.47
N LEU A 186 -56.67 -40.20 63.75
CA LEU A 186 -57.57 -40.92 62.76
C LEU A 186 -58.10 -40.19 61.48
N GLN A 187 -58.35 -40.82 60.30
CA GLN A 187 -58.80 -42.20 59.95
C GLN A 187 -58.59 -42.54 58.43
N ASP A 188 -58.62 -43.83 58.03
CA ASP A 188 -58.48 -44.41 56.65
C ASP A 188 -59.82 -45.08 56.17
N PRO A 189 -60.14 -45.41 54.86
CA PRO A 189 -59.34 -46.23 53.89
C PRO A 189 -59.53 -46.04 52.32
N ASP A 190 -58.83 -46.92 51.56
CA ASP A 190 -58.80 -47.36 50.11
C ASP A 190 -60.07 -47.31 49.19
N PRO A 191 -60.03 -47.61 47.83
CA PRO A 191 -58.92 -47.93 46.87
C PRO A 191 -58.96 -47.28 45.42
N GLU A 192 -57.91 -47.56 44.61
CA GLU A 192 -57.79 -47.73 43.11
C GLU A 192 -58.20 -46.66 42.04
N GLU A 193 -57.17 -46.18 41.28
CA GLU A 193 -57.01 -45.86 39.82
C GLU A 193 -58.10 -45.17 38.91
N PRO A 194 -57.73 -44.55 37.74
CA PRO A 194 -56.41 -44.14 37.21
C PRO A 194 -56.32 -42.68 36.62
N GLU A 195 -55.11 -42.30 36.15
CA GLU A 195 -54.70 -41.23 35.18
C GLU A 195 -55.43 -39.86 35.07
N ASP A 196 -54.70 -38.74 35.26
CA ASP A 196 -54.22 -37.80 34.21
C ASP A 196 -53.68 -36.46 34.82
N HIS A 197 -53.11 -35.57 33.99
CA HIS A 197 -52.20 -34.48 34.35
C HIS A 197 -52.79 -33.26 35.07
N GLY A 198 -52.06 -32.77 36.08
CA GLY A 198 -52.28 -31.48 36.73
C GLY A 198 -51.52 -30.31 36.07
N LEU A 199 -52.23 -29.22 35.82
CA LEU A 199 -51.69 -27.88 35.58
C LEU A 199 -51.83 -27.08 36.89
N GLU A 200 -50.82 -26.29 37.28
CA GLU A 200 -50.97 -25.31 38.36
C GLU A 200 -50.63 -23.88 37.89
N THR A 201 -51.31 -22.88 38.47
CA THR A 201 -51.47 -21.53 37.87
C THR A 201 -51.07 -20.41 38.84
N THR A 202 -50.62 -19.30 38.24
CA THR A 202 -50.10 -18.08 38.86
C THR A 202 -51.10 -17.32 39.74
N THR A 203 -50.57 -16.55 40.72
CA THR A 203 -51.18 -15.30 41.23
C THR A 203 -50.15 -14.17 41.08
N VAL A 204 -50.40 -13.08 40.32
CA VAL A 204 -51.33 -11.94 40.52
C VAL A 204 -50.77 -10.91 41.53
N SER A 205 -50.61 -9.60 41.23
CA SER A 205 -50.59 -8.86 39.94
C SER A 205 -49.53 -7.72 39.98
N VAL A 206 -49.60 -6.45 39.52
CA VAL A 206 -50.65 -5.43 39.19
C VAL A 206 -50.19 -4.63 37.94
N THR A 207 -51.08 -3.90 37.25
CA THR A 207 -50.83 -3.25 35.94
C THR A 207 -50.89 -1.71 35.95
N THR A 208 -50.15 -1.04 35.07
CA THR A 208 -50.60 0.17 34.33
C THR A 208 -49.82 0.33 33.02
N VAL A 209 -50.40 0.99 32.00
CA VAL A 209 -49.95 0.92 30.59
C VAL A 209 -50.05 2.28 29.89
N VAL A 210 -49.09 2.60 29.00
CA VAL A 210 -49.18 3.40 27.74
C VAL A 210 -47.77 3.47 27.13
N SER A 211 -47.48 3.42 25.82
CA SER A 211 -48.08 2.76 24.65
C SER A 211 -47.01 2.74 23.54
N SER A 212 -47.02 1.76 22.63
CA SER A 212 -46.11 1.69 21.47
C SER A 212 -46.77 2.17 20.17
N PRO A 213 -46.00 2.23 19.07
CA PRO A 213 -46.49 1.68 17.80
C PRO A 213 -45.49 0.72 17.13
N THR A 214 -45.96 -0.49 16.84
CA THR A 214 -45.45 -1.47 15.86
C THR A 214 -45.77 -1.00 14.41
N PRO A 215 -45.34 -1.65 13.28
CA PRO A 215 -45.22 -3.11 13.04
C PRO A 215 -44.05 -3.51 12.08
N PRO A 216 -44.05 -4.69 11.41
CA PRO A 216 -44.62 -6.00 11.74
C PRO A 216 -43.55 -7.11 11.86
N SER A 217 -43.96 -8.30 12.32
CA SER A 217 -43.26 -9.58 12.08
C SER A 217 -44.13 -10.52 11.24
N THR A 218 -43.55 -11.57 10.67
CA THR A 218 -44.28 -12.65 9.98
C THR A 218 -43.60 -14.00 10.28
N THR A 219 -44.36 -15.09 10.25
CA THR A 219 -44.11 -16.33 11.01
C THR A 219 -43.58 -17.51 10.19
N GLY A 220 -43.01 -18.49 10.90
CA GLY A 220 -42.50 -19.77 10.38
C GLY A 220 -41.39 -20.29 11.32
N GLU A 221 -41.70 -20.90 12.47
CA GLU A 221 -42.29 -22.24 12.68
C GLU A 221 -41.29 -23.37 12.39
N VAL A 222 -41.19 -24.33 13.32
CA VAL A 222 -40.11 -25.34 13.37
C VAL A 222 -40.69 -26.75 13.34
N VAL A 223 -40.22 -27.58 12.40
CA VAL A 223 -40.47 -29.02 12.35
C VAL A 223 -39.15 -29.75 12.12
N GLY A 224 -38.91 -30.83 12.86
CA GLY A 224 -37.77 -31.73 12.65
C GLY A 224 -38.24 -33.17 12.49
N ILE A 225 -37.78 -33.86 11.46
CA ILE A 225 -38.05 -35.29 11.20
C ILE A 225 -36.73 -35.98 10.82
N GLY A 226 -36.60 -37.26 11.18
CA GLY A 226 -35.40 -38.06 11.01
C GLY A 226 -35.22 -38.75 9.64
N SER A 227 -34.37 -39.77 9.62
CA SER A 227 -33.82 -40.42 8.42
C SER A 227 -34.85 -41.01 7.46
N GLY A 228 -34.68 -40.75 6.16
CA GLY A 228 -35.46 -41.33 5.06
C GLY A 228 -34.74 -41.21 3.71
N ASN A 229 -34.94 -42.18 2.81
CA ASN A 229 -34.25 -42.22 1.51
C ASN A 229 -34.91 -41.28 0.48
N GLY A 230 -34.15 -40.32 -0.06
CA GLY A 230 -34.60 -39.43 -1.14
C GLY A 230 -33.45 -38.56 -1.70
N PRO A 231 -33.49 -38.12 -2.97
CA PRO A 231 -32.32 -37.57 -3.64
C PRO A 231 -32.06 -36.07 -3.34
N GLY A 232 -31.21 -35.82 -2.34
CA GLY A 232 -30.26 -34.70 -2.38
C GLY A 232 -30.84 -33.28 -2.44
N GLU A 233 -31.66 -32.90 -1.47
CA GLU A 233 -32.11 -31.53 -1.31
C GLU A 233 -30.91 -30.58 -1.06
N LYS A 234 -30.66 -29.69 -2.02
CA LYS A 234 -29.52 -28.78 -2.00
C LYS A 234 -29.80 -27.58 -1.10
N VAL A 235 -29.52 -27.70 0.19
CA VAL A 235 -29.40 -26.53 1.09
C VAL A 235 -28.48 -25.50 0.45
N LEU A 236 -28.96 -24.26 0.24
CA LEU A 236 -28.25 -23.23 -0.52
C LEU A 236 -26.97 -22.76 0.20
N LYS A 237 -25.84 -23.36 -0.17
CA LYS A 237 -24.47 -22.95 0.24
C LYS A 237 -24.04 -21.55 -0.26
N GLY A 238 -24.97 -20.74 -0.77
CA GLY A 238 -24.72 -19.39 -1.30
C GLY A 238 -25.35 -18.25 -0.50
N GLU A 239 -26.19 -18.51 0.51
CA GLU A 239 -27.02 -17.47 1.17
C GLU A 239 -26.74 -17.28 2.67
N LEU A 240 -25.78 -18.02 3.25
CA LEU A 240 -25.40 -17.89 4.66
C LEU A 240 -23.91 -17.66 4.85
N CYS A 241 -23.55 -16.75 5.75
CA CYS A 241 -22.20 -16.59 6.25
C CYS A 241 -21.82 -17.78 7.17
N PRO A 242 -20.63 -18.37 7.01
CA PRO A 242 -20.20 -19.52 7.80
C PRO A 242 -19.89 -19.16 9.27
N PRO A 243 -19.97 -20.13 10.19
CA PRO A 243 -19.66 -19.92 11.59
C PRO A 243 -18.18 -19.66 11.80
N THR A 244 -17.85 -18.75 12.71
CA THR A 244 -16.45 -18.42 13.08
C THR A 244 -16.40 -17.69 14.41
N SER A 245 -15.26 -17.73 15.09
CA SER A 245 -15.01 -17.06 16.37
C SER A 245 -14.28 -15.74 16.18
N ALA A 246 -14.79 -14.65 16.75
CA ALA A 246 -14.20 -13.30 16.65
C ALA A 246 -14.42 -12.51 17.95
N ARG A 247 -13.40 -11.74 18.37
CA ARG A 247 -13.37 -10.94 19.63
C ARG A 247 -13.79 -11.72 20.90
N GLY A 248 -13.50 -13.03 20.93
CA GLY A 248 -13.83 -13.92 22.06
C GLY A 248 -15.26 -14.49 22.04
N LEU A 249 -16.04 -14.20 21.00
CA LEU A 249 -17.41 -14.68 20.80
C LEU A 249 -17.46 -15.72 19.67
N TYR A 250 -18.32 -16.72 19.81
CA TYR A 250 -18.66 -17.65 18.73
C TYR A 250 -19.89 -17.15 17.97
N TRP A 251 -19.79 -17.06 16.65
CA TRP A 251 -20.85 -16.55 15.80
C TRP A 251 -21.31 -17.65 14.86
N ASN A 252 -22.55 -18.11 15.02
CA ASN A 252 -23.13 -19.22 14.25
C ASN A 252 -23.44 -18.83 12.78
N TRP A 253 -23.96 -19.74 11.97
CA TRP A 253 -24.52 -19.45 10.64
C TRP A 253 -25.47 -18.24 10.70
N THR A 254 -25.43 -17.38 9.69
CA THR A 254 -26.24 -16.14 9.61
C THR A 254 -26.65 -15.91 8.16
N GLN A 255 -27.93 -15.66 7.89
CA GLN A 255 -28.42 -15.43 6.52
C GLN A 255 -27.97 -14.07 5.97
N VAL A 256 -27.80 -13.96 4.65
CA VAL A 256 -27.49 -12.69 3.97
C VAL A 256 -28.52 -11.63 4.32
N GLY A 257 -28.04 -10.46 4.74
CA GLY A 257 -28.87 -9.34 5.20
C GLY A 257 -28.97 -9.29 6.73
N ASP A 258 -29.01 -10.44 7.41
CA ASP A 258 -29.27 -10.52 8.84
C ASP A 258 -28.13 -10.01 9.72
N LEU A 259 -28.53 -9.55 10.90
CA LEU A 259 -27.65 -9.07 11.96
C LEU A 259 -27.62 -10.10 13.09
N SER A 260 -26.52 -10.87 13.18
CA SER A 260 -26.29 -11.72 14.34
C SER A 260 -25.97 -10.85 15.56
N ALA A 261 -26.46 -11.23 16.74
CA ALA A 261 -26.16 -10.57 18.00
C ALA A 261 -25.72 -11.60 19.05
N GLN A 262 -24.86 -11.18 19.97
CA GLN A 262 -24.33 -11.99 21.08
C GLN A 262 -24.19 -11.13 22.34
N PRO A 263 -24.29 -11.69 23.56
CA PRO A 263 -23.93 -10.98 24.78
C PRO A 263 -22.44 -10.60 24.74
N CYS A 264 -22.08 -9.46 25.33
CA CYS A 264 -20.69 -9.01 25.35
C CYS A 264 -19.78 -9.96 26.16
N PRO A 265 -18.52 -10.18 25.72
CA PRO A 265 -17.62 -11.14 26.34
C PRO A 265 -17.10 -10.66 27.71
N GLY A 266 -16.56 -11.58 28.51
CA GLY A 266 -15.85 -11.25 29.75
C GLY A 266 -16.71 -10.67 30.88
N GLY A 267 -18.04 -10.76 30.79
CA GLY A 267 -18.96 -10.13 31.75
C GLY A 267 -19.16 -8.63 31.52
N ALA A 268 -18.77 -8.10 30.35
CA ALA A 268 -19.15 -6.76 29.94
C ALA A 268 -20.67 -6.66 29.68
N THR A 269 -21.23 -5.47 29.93
CA THR A 269 -22.63 -5.15 29.64
C THR A 269 -22.81 -4.76 28.16
N GLY A 270 -24.00 -4.99 27.60
CA GLY A 270 -24.35 -4.65 26.21
C GLY A 270 -24.46 -5.87 25.29
N LEU A 271 -24.63 -5.61 23.99
CA LEU A 271 -24.67 -6.63 22.92
C LEU A 271 -23.60 -6.36 21.86
N ALA A 272 -22.85 -7.39 21.49
CA ALA A 272 -22.03 -7.38 20.30
C ALA A 272 -22.88 -7.76 19.08
N ARG A 273 -22.63 -7.17 17.90
CA ARG A 273 -23.40 -7.45 16.67
C ARG A 273 -22.51 -7.65 15.45
N TRP A 274 -22.95 -8.45 14.47
CA TRP A 274 -22.22 -8.65 13.22
C TRP A 274 -23.18 -9.00 12.06
N ARG A 275 -23.14 -8.21 10.98
CA ARG A 275 -24.03 -8.40 9.83
C ARG A 275 -23.42 -9.35 8.81
N CYS A 276 -24.24 -10.26 8.26
CA CYS A 276 -23.88 -11.03 7.08
C CYS A 276 -24.30 -10.27 5.81
N MET A 277 -23.42 -10.18 4.81
CA MET A 277 -23.73 -9.56 3.52
C MET A 277 -23.36 -10.50 2.36
N ALA A 278 -24.07 -10.37 1.25
CA ALA A 278 -23.66 -10.98 -0.01
C ALA A 278 -22.27 -10.46 -0.43
N ALA A 279 -21.53 -11.26 -1.18
CA ALA A 279 -20.37 -10.76 -1.88
C ALA A 279 -20.80 -9.87 -3.06
N THR A 280 -19.94 -8.91 -3.43
CA THR A 280 -20.15 -8.04 -4.61
C THR A 280 -19.91 -8.79 -5.93
N ASP A 281 -19.27 -9.96 -5.87
CA ASP A 281 -19.08 -10.90 -6.96
C ASP A 281 -19.98 -12.13 -6.68
N PRO A 282 -20.93 -12.49 -7.57
CA PRO A 282 -21.80 -13.66 -7.39
C PRO A 282 -21.10 -15.02 -7.27
N THR A 283 -19.79 -15.10 -7.58
CA THR A 283 -18.98 -16.32 -7.45
C THR A 283 -18.36 -16.49 -6.05
N LEU A 284 -18.38 -15.45 -5.21
CA LEU A 284 -17.82 -15.48 -3.86
C LEU A 284 -18.90 -15.77 -2.80
N PRO A 285 -18.58 -16.53 -1.73
CA PRO A 285 -19.53 -16.82 -0.66
C PRO A 285 -19.88 -15.56 0.16
N PRO A 286 -21.05 -15.51 0.81
CA PRO A 286 -21.41 -14.46 1.76
C PRO A 286 -20.33 -14.25 2.82
N ARG A 287 -20.06 -12.98 3.11
CA ARG A 287 -19.05 -12.56 4.09
C ARG A 287 -19.69 -11.62 5.11
N ARG A 288 -19.26 -11.72 6.36
CA ARG A 288 -19.67 -10.74 7.38
C ARG A 288 -18.97 -9.41 7.14
N HIS A 289 -19.66 -8.32 7.48
CA HIS A 289 -19.19 -6.96 7.27
C HIS A 289 -19.60 -6.06 8.45
N PRO A 290 -18.70 -5.19 8.98
CA PRO A 290 -17.27 -5.05 8.65
C PRO A 290 -16.44 -6.32 8.92
N ALA A 291 -15.12 -6.27 8.68
CA ALA A 291 -14.23 -7.41 8.91
C ALA A 291 -14.12 -7.81 10.40
N SER A 292 -14.42 -6.87 11.29
CA SER A 292 -14.65 -7.05 12.73
C SER A 292 -16.15 -6.97 13.06
N PRO A 293 -16.62 -7.67 14.12
CA PRO A 293 -17.92 -7.40 14.72
C PRO A 293 -17.95 -6.03 15.41
N ASP A 294 -19.15 -5.47 15.53
CA ASP A 294 -19.46 -4.25 16.26
C ASP A 294 -19.59 -4.56 17.76
N LEU A 295 -18.75 -3.92 18.58
CA LEU A 295 -18.77 -3.98 20.05
C LEU A 295 -18.89 -2.55 20.65
N SER A 296 -19.53 -1.61 19.94
CA SER A 296 -19.83 -0.24 20.40
C SER A 296 -20.65 -0.18 21.69
N GLU A 297 -21.52 -1.16 21.93
CA GLU A 297 -22.31 -1.28 23.16
C GLU A 297 -21.56 -2.00 24.30
N CYS A 298 -20.48 -2.74 24.02
CA CYS A 298 -19.79 -3.52 25.03
C CYS A 298 -19.02 -2.64 26.02
N ARG A 299 -19.47 -2.62 27.28
CA ARG A 299 -18.90 -1.81 28.37
C ARG A 299 -18.54 -2.65 29.58
N SER A 300 -17.29 -2.57 29.99
CA SER A 300 -16.74 -3.27 31.14
C SER A 300 -17.24 -2.69 32.47
N VAL A 301 -17.68 -3.56 33.39
CA VAL A 301 -18.25 -3.17 34.69
C VAL A 301 -17.30 -2.33 35.55
N TRP A 302 -15.98 -2.58 35.47
CA TRP A 302 -14.97 -1.80 36.19
C TRP A 302 -14.89 -0.34 35.71
N LEU A 303 -15.16 -0.10 34.42
CA LEU A 303 -15.09 1.24 33.82
C LEU A 303 -16.36 2.04 34.11
N THR A 304 -17.52 1.39 34.20
CA THR A 304 -18.75 2.02 34.69
C THR A 304 -18.67 2.36 36.19
N ASN A 305 -17.95 1.58 36.99
CA ASN A 305 -17.67 1.90 38.40
C ASN A 305 -16.72 3.12 38.53
N LEU A 306 -15.70 3.24 37.66
CA LEU A 306 -14.87 4.45 37.62
C LEU A 306 -15.69 5.71 37.22
N ASP A 307 -16.63 5.58 36.28
CA ASP A 307 -17.49 6.70 35.87
C ASP A 307 -18.49 7.15 36.96
N SER A 308 -18.87 6.26 37.90
CA SER A 308 -19.73 6.58 39.04
C SER A 308 -18.95 7.15 40.24
N ARG A 309 -17.73 6.65 40.51
CA ARG A 309 -16.81 7.18 41.54
C ARG A 309 -16.54 8.69 41.41
N ILE A 310 -16.51 9.23 40.17
CA ILE A 310 -16.38 10.67 39.90
C ILE A 310 -17.52 11.49 40.53
N THR A 311 -18.73 10.91 40.60
CA THR A 311 -19.92 11.53 41.21
C THR A 311 -20.11 11.18 42.68
N GLU A 312 -19.57 10.04 43.14
CA GLU A 312 -19.70 9.55 44.52
C GLU A 312 -18.75 10.26 45.51
N GLY A 313 -17.72 10.95 45.01
CA GLY A 313 -16.84 11.83 45.82
C GLY A 313 -15.38 11.39 45.92
N ASP A 314 -14.97 10.37 45.16
CA ASP A 314 -13.59 9.87 45.14
C ASP A 314 -12.61 10.90 44.56
N THR A 315 -11.33 10.83 44.96
CA THR A 315 -10.33 11.79 44.45
C THR A 315 -10.06 11.57 42.97
N ILE A 316 -10.09 12.65 42.17
CA ILE A 316 -9.88 12.55 40.72
C ILE A 316 -8.48 12.01 40.36
N ILE A 317 -7.49 12.18 41.24
CA ILE A 317 -6.14 11.61 41.07
C ILE A 317 -6.12 10.09 41.24
N SER A 318 -6.88 9.51 42.19
CA SER A 318 -6.98 8.04 42.29
C SER A 318 -7.71 7.44 41.09
N ILE A 319 -8.78 8.08 40.61
CA ILE A 319 -9.50 7.66 39.40
C ILE A 319 -8.60 7.70 38.16
N ALA A 320 -7.80 8.77 37.98
CA ALA A 320 -6.87 8.89 36.86
C ALA A 320 -5.75 7.81 36.90
N ASN A 321 -5.23 7.48 38.09
CA ASN A 321 -4.24 6.43 38.26
C ASN A 321 -4.80 5.02 38.02
N ASP A 322 -6.00 4.72 38.54
CA ASP A 322 -6.72 3.47 38.28
C ASP A 322 -6.95 3.28 36.78
N LEU A 323 -7.47 4.32 36.10
CA LEU A 323 -7.75 4.32 34.67
C LEU A 323 -6.48 4.12 33.84
N CYS A 324 -5.39 4.79 34.20
CA CYS A 324 -4.09 4.61 33.57
C CYS A 324 -3.58 3.15 33.71
N SER A 325 -3.65 2.59 34.91
CA SER A 325 -3.15 1.24 35.20
C SER A 325 -3.91 0.15 34.44
N VAL A 326 -5.25 0.29 34.31
CA VAL A 326 -6.06 -0.69 33.60
C VAL A 326 -5.96 -0.54 32.07
N THR A 327 -5.88 0.68 31.54
CA THR A 327 -5.72 0.91 30.09
C THR A 327 -4.34 0.50 29.55
N GLU A 328 -3.32 0.45 30.41
CA GLU A 328 -1.97 -0.07 30.10
C GLU A 328 -1.92 -1.61 30.08
N SER A 329 -2.81 -2.28 30.83
CA SER A 329 -2.73 -3.74 31.09
C SER A 329 -3.85 -4.57 30.45
N LYS A 330 -4.96 -3.96 30.01
CA LYS A 330 -6.09 -4.66 29.36
C LYS A 330 -6.37 -4.10 27.98
N THR A 331 -6.72 -5.00 27.04
CA THR A 331 -7.36 -4.58 25.80
C THR A 331 -8.82 -4.21 26.08
N LEU A 332 -9.28 -3.11 25.46
CA LEU A 332 -10.62 -2.57 25.66
C LEU A 332 -11.62 -3.13 24.62
N TYR A 333 -12.91 -2.87 24.84
CA TYR A 333 -13.96 -3.01 23.81
C TYR A 333 -14.32 -1.65 23.22
N GLY A 334 -15.01 -1.61 22.07
CA GLY A 334 -15.44 -0.36 21.45
C GLY A 334 -16.18 0.59 22.40
N GLY A 335 -17.17 0.08 23.15
CA GLY A 335 -17.89 0.85 24.16
C GLY A 335 -17.05 1.34 25.35
N ASP A 336 -15.94 0.66 25.67
CA ASP A 336 -14.98 1.11 26.68
C ASP A 336 -14.14 2.30 26.17
N MET A 337 -13.82 2.38 24.88
CA MET A 337 -13.11 3.53 24.30
C MET A 337 -13.94 4.82 24.46
N MET A 338 -15.24 4.75 24.16
CA MET A 338 -16.20 5.83 24.37
C MET A 338 -16.33 6.22 25.85
N THR A 339 -16.37 5.23 26.74
CA THR A 339 -16.54 5.48 28.18
C THR A 339 -15.25 6.06 28.81
N THR A 340 -14.07 5.64 28.35
CA THR A 340 -12.77 6.16 28.80
C THR A 340 -12.60 7.64 28.43
N THR A 341 -12.89 8.03 27.19
CA THR A 341 -12.78 9.44 26.76
C THR A 341 -13.80 10.33 27.47
N LYS A 342 -15.03 9.83 27.70
CA LYS A 342 -16.04 10.48 28.54
C LYS A 342 -15.54 10.70 29.98
N ILE A 343 -14.86 9.72 30.59
CA ILE A 343 -14.25 9.86 31.93
C ILE A 343 -13.17 10.94 31.92
N ILE A 344 -12.24 10.93 30.95
CA ILE A 344 -11.19 11.96 30.82
C ILE A 344 -11.79 13.38 30.81
N LYS A 345 -12.88 13.57 30.05
CA LYS A 345 -13.59 14.85 30.01
C LYS A 345 -14.27 15.20 31.34
N ARG A 346 -14.93 14.23 31.99
CA ARG A 346 -15.57 14.42 33.30
C ARG A 346 -14.56 14.79 34.40
N MET A 347 -13.38 14.20 34.38
CA MET A 347 -12.30 14.52 35.32
C MET A 347 -11.84 15.98 35.21
N ALA A 348 -11.72 16.52 33.99
CA ALA A 348 -11.40 17.94 33.78
C ALA A 348 -12.43 18.87 34.43
N HIS A 349 -13.71 18.66 34.13
CA HIS A 349 -14.80 19.50 34.63
C HIS A 349 -14.97 19.41 36.16
N LYS A 350 -14.83 18.21 36.73
CA LYS A 350 -14.88 17.98 38.18
C LYS A 350 -13.70 18.61 38.90
N MET A 351 -12.46 18.42 38.40
CA MET A 351 -11.28 19.08 38.95
C MET A 351 -11.36 20.62 38.82
N SER A 352 -11.88 21.15 37.70
CA SER A 352 -12.12 22.60 37.52
C SER A 352 -13.08 23.19 38.57
N THR A 353 -13.96 22.37 39.16
CA THR A 353 -14.81 22.76 40.29
C THR A 353 -14.05 22.61 41.62
N ASP A 354 -13.45 21.44 41.85
CA ASP A 354 -12.83 21.08 43.12
C ASP A 354 -11.57 21.91 43.43
N ILE A 355 -10.90 22.43 42.40
CA ILE A 355 -9.67 23.21 42.54
C ILE A 355 -9.85 24.50 43.36
N ALA A 356 -11.07 25.05 43.40
CA ALA A 356 -11.40 26.20 44.22
C ALA A 356 -11.24 25.92 45.73
N THR A 357 -11.35 24.66 46.17
CA THR A 357 -11.28 24.26 47.58
C THR A 357 -9.88 24.29 48.18
N PHE A 358 -8.83 24.12 47.36
CA PHE A 358 -7.44 24.16 47.81
C PHE A 358 -6.97 25.62 47.96
N PRO A 359 -6.47 26.06 49.13
CA PRO A 359 -6.09 27.46 49.32
C PRO A 359 -4.71 27.82 48.74
N ASP A 360 -3.76 26.87 48.68
CA ASP A 360 -2.41 27.12 48.16
C ASP A 360 -2.34 26.97 46.63
N PRO A 361 -1.92 28.01 45.88
CA PRO A 361 -1.72 27.90 44.43
C PRO A 361 -0.65 26.88 44.03
N ARG A 362 0.38 26.62 44.86
CA ARG A 362 1.40 25.60 44.52
C ARG A 362 0.84 24.18 44.62
N GLN A 363 0.01 23.92 45.63
CA GLN A 363 -0.75 22.67 45.75
C GLN A 363 -1.73 22.48 44.57
N ARG A 364 -2.43 23.53 44.13
CA ARG A 364 -3.26 23.49 42.90
C ARG A 364 -2.44 23.10 41.67
N GLU A 365 -1.33 23.82 41.44
CA GLU A 365 -0.40 23.59 40.32
C GLU A 365 0.10 22.13 40.29
N ALA A 366 0.47 21.57 41.44
CA ALA A 366 0.95 20.20 41.56
C ALA A 366 -0.15 19.15 41.31
N ILE A 367 -1.33 19.30 41.91
CA ILE A 367 -2.45 18.35 41.76
C ILE A 367 -2.91 18.27 40.30
N VAL A 368 -3.02 19.41 39.61
CA VAL A 368 -3.43 19.42 38.19
C VAL A 368 -2.32 18.90 37.28
N THR A 369 -1.04 19.12 37.61
CA THR A 369 0.08 18.52 36.87
C THR A 369 0.00 16.99 36.90
N GLU A 370 -0.26 16.40 38.07
CA GLU A 370 -0.40 14.94 38.21
C GLU A 370 -1.68 14.39 37.54
N LEU A 371 -2.80 15.14 37.55
CA LEU A 371 -3.97 14.78 36.74
C LEU A 371 -3.63 14.74 35.25
N LEU A 372 -2.96 15.77 34.75
CA LEU A 372 -2.56 15.85 33.34
C LEU A 372 -1.61 14.71 32.95
N HIS A 373 -0.67 14.34 33.83
CA HIS A 373 0.19 13.17 33.63
C HIS A 373 -0.62 11.87 33.47
N GLY A 374 -1.59 11.62 34.37
CA GLY A 374 -2.48 10.45 34.27
C GLY A 374 -3.35 10.45 33.01
N VAL A 375 -3.88 11.62 32.62
CA VAL A 375 -4.69 11.80 31.40
C VAL A 375 -3.86 11.61 30.13
N VAL A 376 -2.65 12.18 30.05
CA VAL A 376 -1.75 12.03 28.88
C VAL A 376 -1.31 10.58 28.73
N LYS A 377 -0.95 9.89 29.82
CA LYS A 377 -0.58 8.46 29.75
C LYS A 377 -1.78 7.59 29.35
N THR A 378 -2.96 7.80 29.94
CA THR A 378 -4.20 7.11 29.52
C THR A 378 -4.51 7.35 28.04
N SER A 379 -4.39 8.60 27.58
CA SER A 379 -4.62 8.98 26.17
C SER A 379 -3.62 8.30 25.24
N SER A 380 -2.35 8.20 25.65
CA SER A 380 -1.33 7.42 24.93
C SER A 380 -1.68 5.93 24.91
N ASN A 381 -2.15 5.34 26.00
CA ASN A 381 -2.55 3.92 26.03
C ASN A 381 -3.66 3.62 25.00
N LEU A 382 -4.63 4.54 24.82
CA LEU A 382 -5.68 4.43 23.80
C LEU A 382 -5.15 4.48 22.35
N LEU A 383 -4.03 5.16 22.10
CA LEU A 383 -3.36 5.26 20.79
C LEU A 383 -2.32 4.15 20.56
N ASP A 384 -2.25 3.14 21.43
CA ASP A 384 -1.31 2.03 21.25
C ASP A 384 -1.83 0.99 20.24
N SER A 385 -0.89 0.34 19.55
CA SER A 385 -1.18 -0.73 18.58
C SER A 385 -1.94 -1.91 19.20
N SER A 386 -1.83 -2.11 20.52
CA SER A 386 -2.61 -3.10 21.27
C SER A 386 -4.11 -2.79 21.30
N GLN A 387 -4.51 -1.52 21.31
CA GLN A 387 -5.92 -1.09 21.31
C GLN A 387 -6.48 -0.89 19.89
N LEU A 388 -5.70 -1.10 18.83
CA LEU A 388 -6.16 -0.97 17.44
C LEU A 388 -7.30 -1.95 17.09
N ALA A 389 -7.39 -3.08 17.78
CA ALA A 389 -8.54 -3.98 17.70
C ALA A 389 -9.81 -3.35 18.31
N SER A 390 -9.67 -2.60 19.40
CA SER A 390 -10.75 -1.90 20.12
C SER A 390 -11.27 -0.68 19.37
N TRP A 391 -10.43 -0.02 18.56
CA TRP A 391 -10.89 0.98 17.58
C TRP A 391 -11.69 0.33 16.44
N ARG A 392 -11.28 -0.86 15.97
CA ARG A 392 -11.98 -1.62 14.90
C ARG A 392 -13.29 -2.27 15.36
N ASP A 393 -13.58 -2.31 16.66
CA ASP A 393 -14.90 -2.66 17.21
C ASP A 393 -15.96 -1.58 16.99
N LEU A 394 -15.56 -0.35 16.62
CA LEU A 394 -16.44 0.81 16.41
C LEU A 394 -16.70 1.05 14.92
N THR A 395 -17.87 1.57 14.58
CA THR A 395 -18.11 2.11 13.23
C THR A 395 -17.25 3.37 12.99
N HIS A 396 -16.96 3.72 11.73
CA HIS A 396 -16.11 4.88 11.39
C HIS A 396 -16.59 6.17 12.07
N LYS A 397 -17.89 6.48 11.96
CA LYS A 397 -18.55 7.62 12.61
C LYS A 397 -18.36 7.65 14.14
N GLU A 398 -18.26 6.48 14.77
CA GLU A 398 -17.97 6.38 16.21
C GLU A 398 -16.48 6.52 16.52
N GLN A 399 -15.60 5.99 15.68
CA GLN A 399 -14.15 6.24 15.78
C GLN A 399 -13.87 7.76 15.73
N MET A 400 -14.47 8.48 14.78
CA MET A 400 -14.35 9.95 14.69
C MET A 400 -14.87 10.65 15.97
N ARG A 401 -15.99 10.19 16.52
CA ARG A 401 -16.58 10.73 17.76
C ARG A 401 -15.70 10.45 18.99
N VAL A 402 -15.14 9.25 19.13
CA VAL A 402 -14.26 8.90 20.25
C VAL A 402 -12.93 9.64 20.15
N ALA A 403 -12.34 9.74 18.95
CA ALA A 403 -11.13 10.53 18.74
C ALA A 403 -11.36 12.03 18.97
N THR A 404 -12.49 12.58 18.55
CA THR A 404 -12.94 13.94 18.87
C THR A 404 -13.07 14.16 20.38
N SER A 405 -13.70 13.22 21.09
CA SER A 405 -13.84 13.23 22.55
C SER A 405 -12.47 13.16 23.26
N LEU A 406 -11.52 12.38 22.72
CA LEU A 406 -10.15 12.27 23.22
C LEU A 406 -9.38 13.60 23.08
N LEU A 407 -9.40 14.20 21.89
CA LEU A 407 -8.76 15.49 21.61
C LEU A 407 -9.30 16.60 22.53
N VAL A 408 -10.63 16.72 22.60
CA VAL A 408 -11.32 17.68 23.47
C VAL A 408 -11.02 17.44 24.96
N GLY A 409 -10.99 16.18 25.40
CA GLY A 409 -10.66 15.83 26.79
C GLY A 409 -9.20 16.13 27.16
N LEU A 410 -8.26 15.93 26.23
CA LEU A 410 -6.86 16.26 26.42
C LEU A 410 -6.63 17.78 26.46
N GLU A 411 -7.29 18.53 25.59
CA GLU A 411 -7.30 20.00 25.57
C GLU A 411 -7.86 20.58 26.88
N GLU A 412 -9.03 20.13 27.34
CA GLU A 412 -9.66 20.62 28.58
C GLU A 412 -8.78 20.40 29.82
N ASN A 413 -8.14 19.22 29.95
CA ASN A 413 -7.19 18.96 31.04
C ASN A 413 -5.90 19.79 30.92
N SER A 414 -5.46 20.13 29.71
CA SER A 414 -4.23 20.91 29.48
C SER A 414 -4.43 22.40 29.79
N PHE A 415 -5.57 22.97 29.42
CA PHE A 415 -5.91 24.35 29.81
C PHE A 415 -6.19 24.49 31.29
N LEU A 416 -6.77 23.48 31.95
CA LEU A 416 -6.90 23.47 33.40
C LEU A 416 -5.53 23.65 34.10
N LEU A 417 -4.44 23.08 33.55
CA LEU A 417 -3.09 23.37 34.05
C LEU A 417 -2.66 24.80 33.72
N ALA A 418 -2.83 25.26 32.48
CA ALA A 418 -2.43 26.59 32.04
C ALA A 418 -3.13 27.73 32.81
N GLU A 419 -4.36 27.54 33.27
CA GLU A 419 -5.09 28.51 34.10
C GLU A 419 -4.58 28.56 35.55
N THR A 420 -4.07 27.45 36.10
CA THR A 420 -3.50 27.42 37.47
C THR A 420 -2.11 28.04 37.58
N VAL A 421 -1.39 28.11 36.46
CA VAL A 421 -0.03 28.64 36.41
C VAL A 421 -0.08 30.17 36.31
N ILE A 422 0.38 30.83 37.38
CA ILE A 422 0.29 32.29 37.60
C ILE A 422 1.55 33.09 37.18
N ARG A 423 2.52 32.44 36.53
CA ARG A 423 3.89 32.94 36.27
C ARG A 423 4.49 32.22 35.08
N GLU A 424 5.56 32.74 34.48
CA GLU A 424 6.25 32.06 33.38
C GLU A 424 6.67 30.63 33.77
N LYS A 425 6.19 29.63 33.01
CA LYS A 425 6.51 28.21 33.20
C LYS A 425 6.19 27.41 31.94
N THR A 426 7.08 26.50 31.56
CA THR A 426 6.79 25.41 30.62
C THR A 426 6.68 24.07 31.36
N VAL A 427 5.64 23.30 31.07
CA VAL A 427 5.48 21.90 31.52
C VAL A 427 5.37 21.04 30.27
N THR A 428 6.35 20.15 30.06
CA THR A 428 6.37 19.23 28.91
C THR A 428 6.34 17.80 29.41
N HIS A 429 5.41 17.00 28.87
CA HIS A 429 5.23 15.59 29.19
C HIS A 429 5.32 14.77 27.90
N SER A 430 6.16 13.74 27.90
CA SER A 430 6.43 12.90 26.73
C SER A 430 6.17 11.44 27.06
N VAL A 431 5.27 10.81 26.31
CA VAL A 431 4.93 9.39 26.40
C VAL A 431 5.04 8.74 25.02
N LYS A 432 4.77 7.43 24.93
CA LYS A 432 4.98 6.64 23.71
C LYS A 432 4.28 7.21 22.47
N ASN A 433 3.03 7.65 22.62
CA ASN A 433 2.17 8.02 21.48
C ASN A 433 1.75 9.51 21.48
N ILE A 434 2.15 10.29 22.49
CA ILE A 434 1.83 11.72 22.65
C ILE A 434 3.04 12.47 23.21
N LEU A 435 3.38 13.61 22.60
CA LEU A 435 4.23 14.64 23.18
C LEU A 435 3.39 15.89 23.43
N LEU A 436 3.35 16.38 24.66
CA LEU A 436 2.51 17.51 25.07
C LEU A 436 3.34 18.58 25.81
N SER A 437 3.12 19.85 25.50
CA SER A 437 3.79 20.99 26.13
C SER A 437 2.77 22.09 26.45
N VAL A 438 2.61 22.41 27.74
CA VAL A 438 1.83 23.55 28.23
C VAL A 438 2.81 24.67 28.55
N ARG A 439 2.67 25.82 27.89
CA ARG A 439 3.53 27.00 28.05
C ARG A 439 2.70 28.17 28.55
N VAL A 440 3.10 28.74 29.68
CA VAL A 440 2.63 30.04 30.15
C VAL A 440 3.79 31.02 30.06
N LEU A 441 3.62 32.10 29.29
CA LEU A 441 4.70 32.99 28.85
C LEU A 441 4.37 34.46 29.17
N GLU A 442 5.36 35.25 29.62
CA GLU A 442 5.18 36.68 29.87
C GLU A 442 5.43 37.52 28.59
N LEU A 443 4.53 38.46 28.26
CA LEU A 443 4.56 39.23 27.00
C LEU A 443 5.86 40.01 26.73
N ARG A 444 6.65 40.26 27.78
CA ARG A 444 7.98 40.88 27.69
C ARG A 444 8.97 39.96 26.99
N ASN A 445 8.91 38.67 27.30
CA ASN A 445 9.86 37.64 26.90
C ASN A 445 9.41 36.85 25.66
N VAL A 446 8.10 36.81 25.36
CA VAL A 446 7.52 36.10 24.20
C VAL A 446 8.23 36.48 22.89
N GLY A 447 8.78 35.48 22.21
CA GLY A 447 9.27 35.56 20.83
C GLY A 447 8.36 34.79 19.88
N ALA A 448 8.93 34.25 18.80
CA ALA A 448 8.26 33.24 17.98
C ALA A 448 8.43 31.86 18.63
N GLU A 449 7.33 31.18 18.92
CA GLU A 449 7.31 29.89 19.62
C GLU A 449 7.36 28.73 18.64
N VAL A 450 8.27 27.78 18.85
CA VAL A 450 8.43 26.56 18.03
C VAL A 450 8.20 25.31 18.88
N PHE A 451 7.56 24.31 18.26
CA PHE A 451 7.31 23.00 18.85
C PHE A 451 7.44 21.86 17.81
N PRO A 452 8.11 20.74 18.14
CA PRO A 452 8.93 20.49 19.33
C PRO A 452 10.10 21.48 19.48
N ALA A 453 10.57 21.69 20.71
CA ALA A 453 11.68 22.63 20.95
C ALA A 453 13.03 22.00 20.54
N PRO A 454 14.01 22.79 20.04
CA PRO A 454 15.31 22.25 19.63
C PRO A 454 16.04 21.52 20.77
N GLY A 455 16.60 20.35 20.50
CA GLY A 455 17.24 19.48 21.50
C GLY A 455 16.27 18.58 22.27
N THR A 456 14.96 18.80 22.17
CA THR A 456 13.96 17.83 22.66
C THR A 456 13.67 16.77 21.59
N VAL A 457 14.09 15.54 21.89
CA VAL A 457 13.54 14.27 21.35
C VAL A 457 14.03 13.82 19.95
N ASP A 458 15.19 13.14 19.93
CA ASP A 458 15.62 12.26 18.82
C ASP A 458 14.55 11.21 18.43
N GLN A 459 13.75 10.78 19.41
CA GLN A 459 12.74 9.73 19.31
C GLN A 459 11.49 10.11 18.49
N TRP A 460 11.28 11.41 18.19
CA TRP A 460 10.12 11.94 17.45
C TRP A 460 10.51 12.67 16.15
N GLY A 461 11.81 12.72 15.81
CA GLY A 461 12.30 13.30 14.56
C GLY A 461 12.45 14.83 14.54
N GLY A 462 12.49 15.46 15.72
CA GLY A 462 12.62 16.92 15.90
C GLY A 462 14.04 17.44 15.63
N GLY A 463 14.53 17.33 14.40
CA GLY A 463 15.77 17.99 13.97
C GLY A 463 15.68 19.50 14.17
N GLY A 464 16.55 20.04 15.04
CA GLY A 464 16.43 21.42 15.55
C GLY A 464 16.54 22.51 14.49
N GLY A 465 15.86 23.64 14.74
CA GLY A 465 15.86 24.79 13.83
C GLY A 465 17.27 25.37 13.61
N GLY A 466 17.75 25.28 12.36
CA GLY A 466 19.10 25.69 11.98
C GLY A 466 19.36 25.54 10.48
N SER A 467 18.66 26.33 9.66
CA SER A 467 18.92 26.56 8.23
C SER A 467 19.29 25.33 7.38
N SER A 468 18.56 24.22 7.51
CA SER A 468 18.68 23.08 6.60
C SER A 468 17.37 22.31 6.44
N VAL A 469 17.12 21.82 5.22
CA VAL A 469 15.99 20.94 4.88
C VAL A 469 16.30 19.54 5.42
N GLY A 470 15.77 19.20 6.60
CA GLY A 470 16.07 17.90 7.24
C GLY A 470 15.40 17.60 8.59
N GLY A 471 14.89 18.60 9.31
CA GLY A 471 14.05 18.40 10.51
C GLY A 471 12.63 17.95 10.14
N GLY A 472 12.00 17.12 11.00
CA GLY A 472 10.68 16.52 10.76
C GLY A 472 9.49 17.45 11.06
N ASN A 473 8.50 16.93 11.79
CA ASN A 473 7.26 17.66 12.08
C ASN A 473 7.51 18.82 13.04
N TRP A 474 7.07 20.03 12.70
CA TRP A 474 7.08 21.18 13.61
C TRP A 474 5.94 22.18 13.32
N ILE A 475 5.60 22.96 14.33
CA ILE A 475 4.67 24.09 14.27
C ILE A 475 5.34 25.33 14.87
N ARG A 476 5.10 26.49 14.25
CA ARG A 476 5.67 27.79 14.63
C ARG A 476 4.59 28.86 14.66
N LEU A 477 4.47 29.52 15.81
CA LEU A 477 3.60 30.69 16.03
C LEU A 477 4.50 31.94 16.12
N GLU A 478 4.19 32.99 15.37
CA GLU A 478 4.91 34.27 15.47
C GLU A 478 4.47 35.07 16.71
N ARG A 479 5.25 36.11 17.07
CA ARG A 479 5.06 36.89 18.29
C ARG A 479 3.71 37.62 18.30
N GLU A 480 3.29 38.10 17.15
CA GLU A 480 2.14 38.95 16.89
C GLU A 480 0.85 38.22 17.26
N ALA A 481 0.64 37.02 16.70
CA ALA A 481 -0.49 36.13 17.00
C ALA A 481 -0.60 35.74 18.50
N LEU A 482 0.54 35.65 19.20
CA LEU A 482 0.60 35.35 20.64
C LEU A 482 0.26 36.57 21.51
N MET A 483 0.51 37.80 21.03
CA MET A 483 0.25 39.04 21.77
C MET A 483 -1.24 39.42 21.77
N GLU A 484 -1.94 39.26 20.65
CA GLU A 484 -3.37 39.56 20.53
C GLU A 484 -4.24 38.72 21.48
N ASN A 485 -3.82 37.47 21.72
CA ASN A 485 -4.57 36.47 22.50
C ASN A 485 -4.06 36.35 23.95
N SER A 486 -3.65 37.48 24.55
CA SER A 486 -3.06 37.52 25.88
C SER A 486 -4.06 37.86 26.99
N GLU A 487 -4.07 37.07 28.07
CA GLU A 487 -4.96 37.26 29.22
C GLU A 487 -4.16 37.65 30.47
N GLY A 488 -4.27 38.92 30.88
CA GLY A 488 -3.63 39.43 32.10
C GLY A 488 -2.11 39.61 32.00
N GLY A 489 -1.58 39.81 30.79
CA GLY A 489 -0.13 39.92 30.54
C GLY A 489 0.59 38.57 30.38
N LEU A 490 -0.16 37.46 30.40
CA LEU A 490 0.32 36.10 30.16
C LEU A 490 -0.31 35.52 28.89
N VAL A 491 0.47 34.78 28.12
CA VAL A 491 0.00 33.91 27.02
C VAL A 491 -0.13 32.48 27.55
N ARG A 492 -1.23 31.79 27.21
CA ARG A 492 -1.49 30.39 27.60
C ARG A 492 -1.60 29.52 26.35
N LEU A 493 -0.52 28.81 26.05
CA LEU A 493 -0.33 28.02 24.82
C LEU A 493 -0.25 26.53 25.16
N VAL A 494 -1.07 25.72 24.51
CA VAL A 494 -1.05 24.25 24.59
C VAL A 494 -0.61 23.71 23.24
N LEU A 495 0.38 22.81 23.24
CA LEU A 495 1.01 22.24 22.05
C LEU A 495 1.05 20.72 22.18
N VAL A 496 0.58 19.99 21.16
CA VAL A 496 0.52 18.52 21.17
C VAL A 496 0.96 17.93 19.83
N ALA A 497 1.76 16.87 19.86
CA ALA A 497 2.03 16.02 18.71
C ALA A 497 1.60 14.58 19.00
N PHE A 498 1.01 13.92 18.02
CA PHE A 498 0.46 12.57 18.13
C PHE A 498 1.22 11.57 17.24
N ASP A 499 1.20 10.30 17.64
CA ASP A 499 1.66 9.14 16.86
C ASP A 499 0.47 8.18 16.72
N ARG A 500 0.23 7.64 15.51
CA ARG A 500 -0.90 6.75 15.17
C ARG A 500 -2.32 7.33 15.28
N LEU A 501 -2.50 8.60 15.69
CA LEU A 501 -3.82 9.24 15.59
C LEU A 501 -4.30 9.33 14.12
N GLU A 502 -3.35 9.46 13.19
CA GLU A 502 -3.55 9.38 11.75
C GLU A 502 -4.07 8.00 11.27
N GLU A 503 -3.83 6.90 11.98
CA GLU A 503 -4.43 5.59 11.62
C GLU A 503 -5.92 5.52 11.96
N ILE A 504 -6.37 6.33 12.92
CA ILE A 504 -7.75 6.37 13.42
C ILE A 504 -8.56 7.42 12.65
N LEU A 505 -8.03 8.64 12.46
CA LEU A 505 -8.69 9.74 11.76
C LEU A 505 -8.60 9.63 10.22
N GLN A 506 -8.88 8.44 9.67
CA GLN A 506 -8.93 8.23 8.22
C GLN A 506 -10.23 8.77 7.61
N VAL A 507 -10.23 9.07 6.31
CA VAL A 507 -11.42 9.59 5.60
C VAL A 507 -12.28 8.43 5.08
N GLU A 508 -13.58 8.40 5.41
CA GLU A 508 -14.51 7.40 4.88
C GLU A 508 -14.94 7.77 3.46
N MET A 509 -14.35 7.11 2.46
CA MET A 509 -14.68 7.27 1.04
C MET A 509 -14.84 5.88 0.38
N PRO A 510 -15.99 5.57 -0.25
CA PRO A 510 -16.24 4.22 -0.78
C PRO A 510 -15.32 3.81 -1.94
N ASN A 511 -14.72 4.79 -2.64
CA ASN A 511 -13.70 4.60 -3.67
C ASN A 511 -12.47 5.48 -3.33
N ALA A 512 -11.89 5.33 -2.13
CA ALA A 512 -10.92 6.27 -1.56
C ALA A 512 -9.68 6.55 -2.46
N THR A 513 -9.71 7.69 -3.16
CA THR A 513 -8.53 8.28 -3.80
C THR A 513 -7.75 9.19 -2.86
N ARG A 514 -8.15 9.38 -1.60
CA ARG A 514 -7.48 10.28 -0.63
C ARG A 514 -7.19 9.58 0.69
N LEU A 515 -6.05 9.91 1.30
CA LEU A 515 -5.68 9.50 2.67
C LEU A 515 -4.95 10.59 3.43
N ILE A 516 -4.94 10.48 4.77
CA ILE A 516 -4.07 11.29 5.63
C ILE A 516 -2.65 10.73 5.57
N ASN A 517 -1.69 11.57 5.15
CA ASN A 517 -0.30 11.20 4.87
C ASN A 517 0.73 11.87 5.81
N SER A 518 0.29 12.43 6.93
CA SER A 518 1.19 12.95 7.97
C SER A 518 0.75 12.47 9.34
N LYS A 519 1.61 12.63 10.35
CA LYS A 519 1.17 12.64 11.74
C LYS A 519 0.32 13.88 12.01
N VAL A 520 -0.45 13.86 13.10
CA VAL A 520 -1.23 15.00 13.57
C VAL A 520 -0.41 15.86 14.53
N ILE A 521 -0.39 17.18 14.30
CA ILE A 521 0.18 18.18 15.22
C ILE A 521 -0.89 19.22 15.57
N SER A 522 -0.85 19.75 16.79
CA SER A 522 -1.92 20.55 17.36
C SER A 522 -1.37 21.71 18.17
N ALA A 523 -2.06 22.84 18.09
CA ALA A 523 -1.83 24.02 18.90
C ALA A 523 -3.19 24.64 19.27
N SER A 524 -3.37 24.96 20.56
CA SER A 524 -4.54 25.68 21.08
C SER A 524 -4.07 26.86 21.94
N LEU A 525 -4.86 27.92 21.99
CA LEU A 525 -4.54 29.18 22.66
C LEU A 525 -5.76 29.71 23.42
N GLY A 526 -5.58 30.21 24.65
CA GLY A 526 -6.66 30.82 25.43
C GLY A 526 -7.88 29.91 25.67
N LYS A 527 -9.08 30.49 25.68
CA LYS A 527 -10.36 29.80 26.02
C LYS A 527 -11.20 29.41 24.80
N GLY A 528 -10.61 29.38 23.59
CA GLY A 528 -11.32 29.16 22.33
C GLY A 528 -10.80 27.96 21.54
N ARG A 529 -11.71 27.12 21.02
CA ARG A 529 -11.39 25.93 20.20
C ARG A 529 -11.08 26.21 18.72
N HIS A 530 -11.27 27.44 18.30
CA HIS A 530 -11.02 27.91 16.95
C HIS A 530 -10.81 29.43 17.04
N ILE A 531 -9.60 29.81 17.42
CA ILE A 531 -9.18 31.22 17.43
C ILE A 531 -8.63 31.54 16.06
N GLN A 532 -9.20 32.56 15.41
CA GLN A 532 -8.65 33.17 14.20
C GLN A 532 -7.45 34.05 14.57
N LEU A 533 -6.39 33.99 13.76
CA LEU A 533 -5.15 34.73 13.93
C LEU A 533 -5.05 35.82 12.86
N SER A 534 -4.50 36.99 13.22
CA SER A 534 -4.10 38.00 12.23
C SER A 534 -2.94 37.53 11.37
N ASP A 535 -1.89 36.96 11.99
CA ASP A 535 -0.76 36.31 11.34
C ASP A 535 -0.88 34.77 11.39
N PRO A 536 -0.87 34.08 10.22
CA PRO A 536 -1.16 32.64 10.16
C PRO A 536 -0.04 31.76 10.73
N VAL A 537 -0.43 30.72 11.47
CA VAL A 537 0.49 29.71 12.00
C VAL A 537 1.18 28.96 10.87
N THR A 538 2.50 28.76 10.98
CA THR A 538 3.30 28.04 9.97
C THR A 538 3.65 26.66 10.48
N ILE A 539 3.38 25.63 9.67
CA ILE A 539 3.44 24.22 10.06
C ILE A 539 4.22 23.44 9.00
N CYS A 540 5.17 22.60 9.40
CA CYS A 540 5.86 21.67 8.51
C CYS A 540 5.53 20.24 8.92
N LEU A 541 5.03 19.45 7.96
CA LEU A 541 4.64 18.06 8.18
C LEU A 541 5.35 17.13 7.21
N LYS A 542 5.97 16.09 7.77
CA LYS A 542 6.64 15.02 7.02
C LYS A 542 5.62 14.03 6.47
N HIS A 543 5.81 13.64 5.21
CA HIS A 543 5.03 12.62 4.55
C HIS A 543 5.36 11.22 5.10
N ILE A 544 4.32 10.43 5.42
CA ILE A 544 4.44 9.05 5.89
C ILE A 544 4.77 8.11 4.70
N ARG A 545 4.12 8.36 3.56
CA ARG A 545 4.40 7.71 2.26
C ARG A 545 4.93 8.75 1.29
N THR A 546 6.03 8.47 0.60
CA THR A 546 6.55 9.32 -0.48
C THR A 546 6.09 8.88 -1.87
N ASP A 547 5.61 7.64 -1.97
CA ASP A 547 5.40 6.93 -3.24
C ASP A 547 3.90 6.71 -3.46
N ASN A 548 3.46 6.74 -4.72
CA ASN A 548 2.04 6.59 -5.12
C ASN A 548 1.08 7.58 -4.42
N VAL A 549 1.58 8.78 -4.08
CA VAL A 549 0.78 9.89 -3.54
C VAL A 549 1.13 11.19 -4.27
N THR A 550 0.12 12.04 -4.48
CA THR A 550 0.22 13.34 -5.16
C THR A 550 -0.71 14.37 -4.50
N ASN A 551 -0.69 15.61 -4.98
CA ASN A 551 -1.62 16.69 -4.58
C ASN A 551 -1.82 16.83 -3.04
N PRO A 552 -0.80 17.31 -2.30
CA PRO A 552 -0.92 17.54 -0.87
C PRO A 552 -1.83 18.73 -0.58
N VAL A 553 -2.72 18.56 0.39
CA VAL A 553 -3.64 19.57 0.89
C VAL A 553 -3.49 19.68 2.41
N CYS A 554 -3.36 20.91 2.89
CA CYS A 554 -3.32 21.22 4.31
C CYS A 554 -4.73 21.17 4.88
N VAL A 555 -4.97 20.28 5.85
CA VAL A 555 -6.29 20.09 6.47
C VAL A 555 -6.23 20.24 7.99
N PHE A 556 -7.36 20.61 8.58
CA PHE A 556 -7.54 20.65 10.03
C PHE A 556 -8.75 19.82 10.48
N TRP A 557 -8.76 19.43 11.75
CA TRP A 557 -9.87 18.68 12.35
C TRP A 557 -10.99 19.62 12.80
N ASP A 558 -12.13 19.60 12.10
CA ASP A 558 -13.34 20.26 12.55
C ASP A 558 -14.08 19.38 13.57
N TYR A 559 -14.10 19.84 14.82
CA TYR A 559 -14.83 19.22 15.92
C TYR A 559 -16.35 19.20 15.72
N THR A 560 -16.92 20.09 14.91
CA THR A 560 -18.37 20.20 14.71
C THR A 560 -18.90 19.18 13.69
N MET A 561 -18.26 19.07 12.52
CA MET A 561 -18.55 18.01 11.55
C MET A 561 -17.94 16.66 11.93
N SER A 562 -16.95 16.62 12.83
CA SER A 562 -16.13 15.44 13.14
C SER A 562 -15.44 14.89 11.89
N SER A 563 -14.82 15.78 11.11
CA SER A 563 -14.14 15.48 9.85
C SER A 563 -12.98 16.45 9.57
N TRP A 564 -12.12 16.08 8.63
CA TRP A 564 -11.11 16.99 8.10
C TRP A 564 -11.73 18.06 7.21
N SER A 565 -11.29 19.32 7.35
CA SER A 565 -11.67 20.46 6.51
C SER A 565 -10.44 21.16 5.93
N GLU A 566 -10.60 21.75 4.75
CA GLU A 566 -9.58 22.54 4.04
C GLU A 566 -9.65 24.05 4.40
N GLU A 567 -10.66 24.48 5.16
CA GLU A 567 -10.93 25.91 5.46
C GLU A 567 -9.84 26.58 6.32
N GLY A 568 -9.51 27.83 5.98
CA GLY A 568 -8.46 28.63 6.64
C GLY A 568 -7.01 28.17 6.39
N CYS A 569 -6.81 26.98 5.80
CA CYS A 569 -5.50 26.38 5.56
C CYS A 569 -5.08 26.43 4.09
N ARG A 570 -3.78 26.63 3.83
CA ARG A 570 -3.19 26.59 2.48
C ARG A 570 -1.76 26.04 2.48
N VAL A 571 -1.38 25.38 1.39
CA VAL A 571 0.01 24.98 1.13
C VAL A 571 0.84 26.21 0.78
N GLU A 572 1.95 26.42 1.47
CA GLU A 572 2.97 27.41 1.11
C GLU A 572 4.04 26.81 0.18
N SER A 573 4.50 25.60 0.50
CA SER A 573 5.42 24.84 -0.37
C SER A 573 5.33 23.35 -0.09
N THR A 574 5.73 22.53 -1.06
CA THR A 574 5.80 21.07 -0.91
C THR A 574 7.01 20.49 -1.62
N ASN A 575 7.54 19.42 -1.05
CA ASN A 575 8.63 18.60 -1.56
C ASN A 575 8.17 17.12 -1.48
N LEU A 576 8.91 16.18 -2.04
CA LEU A 576 8.57 14.74 -2.00
C LEU A 576 8.35 14.22 -0.56
N THR A 577 9.06 14.77 0.41
CA THR A 577 9.12 14.27 1.80
C THR A 577 8.38 15.13 2.83
N HIS A 578 8.05 16.39 2.53
CA HIS A 578 7.45 17.34 3.48
C HIS A 578 6.56 18.35 2.77
N THR A 579 5.49 18.79 3.44
CA THR A 579 4.67 19.93 3.04
C THR A 579 4.68 21.00 4.14
N ILE A 580 4.78 22.25 3.74
CA ILE A 580 4.65 23.43 4.61
C ILE A 580 3.29 24.07 4.39
N CYS A 581 2.54 24.21 5.47
CA CYS A 581 1.21 24.77 5.55
C CYS A 581 1.22 26.12 6.27
N LYS A 582 0.32 27.00 5.86
CA LYS A 582 -0.09 28.19 6.63
C LYS A 582 -1.59 28.13 6.87
N CYS A 583 -2.00 28.28 8.12
CA CYS A 583 -3.41 28.32 8.51
C CYS A 583 -3.71 29.57 9.34
N ASP A 584 -4.88 30.18 9.14
CA ASP A 584 -5.31 31.40 9.84
C ASP A 584 -6.04 31.13 11.18
N HIS A 585 -5.97 29.90 11.69
CA HIS A 585 -6.54 29.49 12.98
C HIS A 585 -5.67 28.48 13.72
N LEU A 586 -6.05 28.14 14.95
CA LEU A 586 -5.38 27.17 15.83
C LEU A 586 -6.33 26.01 16.18
N THR A 587 -5.98 24.80 15.71
CA THR A 587 -6.70 23.53 15.88
C THR A 587 -5.72 22.33 15.77
N ASN A 588 -6.14 21.18 15.22
CA ASN A 588 -5.30 20.00 14.96
C ASN A 588 -5.11 19.84 13.44
N PHE A 589 -3.88 19.69 12.97
CA PHE A 589 -3.50 19.78 11.56
C PHE A 589 -2.89 18.48 11.02
N ALA A 590 -3.15 18.20 9.74
CA ALA A 590 -2.57 17.09 8.99
C ALA A 590 -2.44 17.42 7.49
N ILE A 591 -1.77 16.55 6.73
CA ILE A 591 -1.73 16.58 5.26
C ILE A 591 -2.65 15.48 4.71
N LEU A 592 -3.60 15.87 3.86
CA LEU A 592 -4.38 14.97 3.00
C LEU A 592 -3.66 14.86 1.65
N MET A 593 -3.57 13.67 1.05
CA MET A 593 -2.97 13.46 -0.28
C MET A 593 -3.82 12.53 -1.16
N ASP A 594 -3.80 12.79 -2.47
CA ASP A 594 -4.43 11.92 -3.47
C ASP A 594 -3.53 10.70 -3.77
N VAL A 595 -4.05 9.49 -3.53
CA VAL A 595 -3.42 8.18 -3.77
C VAL A 595 -3.50 7.84 -5.25
N GLN A 596 -2.35 7.76 -5.91
CA GLN A 596 -2.27 7.53 -7.35
C GLN A 596 -1.65 6.17 -7.64
N ALA A 597 -2.38 5.28 -8.32
CA ALA A 597 -1.77 4.14 -8.99
C ALA A 597 -0.77 4.65 -10.05
N THR A 598 0.49 4.27 -9.89
CA THR A 598 1.66 4.58 -10.74
C THR A 598 1.70 5.96 -11.38
N TYR A 599 2.25 6.93 -10.64
CA TYR A 599 2.68 8.21 -11.20
C TYR A 599 3.92 8.02 -12.08
N LEU A 600 3.78 8.10 -13.41
CA LEU A 600 4.91 8.45 -14.29
C LEU A 600 5.27 9.92 -14.04
N PRO A 601 6.48 10.26 -13.56
CA PRO A 601 6.85 11.66 -13.35
C PRO A 601 6.76 12.47 -14.66
N PRO A 602 6.39 13.76 -14.63
CA PRO A 602 6.12 14.57 -15.82
C PRO A 602 7.34 14.75 -16.74
N ASN A 603 8.54 14.44 -16.26
CA ASN A 603 9.76 14.36 -17.05
C ASN A 603 9.81 13.06 -17.87
N HIS A 604 9.43 11.93 -17.26
CA HIS A 604 9.31 10.64 -17.97
C HIS A 604 8.11 10.63 -18.91
N ALA A 605 6.96 11.19 -18.52
CA ALA A 605 5.79 11.32 -19.39
C ALA A 605 6.11 12.15 -20.64
N ARG A 606 6.76 13.32 -20.49
CA ARG A 606 7.22 14.13 -21.64
C ARG A 606 8.30 13.44 -22.45
N ALA A 607 9.25 12.75 -21.83
CA ALA A 607 10.26 11.98 -22.56
C ALA A 607 9.63 10.85 -23.40
N LEU A 608 8.67 10.10 -22.84
CA LEU A 608 7.96 9.05 -23.55
C LEU A 608 7.15 9.65 -24.72
N GLN A 609 6.44 10.76 -24.50
CA GLN A 609 5.71 11.48 -25.54
C GLN A 609 6.63 11.96 -26.69
N VAL A 610 7.82 12.50 -26.36
CA VAL A 610 8.81 12.93 -27.35
C VAL A 610 9.38 11.75 -28.15
N ILE A 611 9.71 10.63 -27.50
CA ILE A 611 10.16 9.40 -28.16
C ILE A 611 9.07 8.89 -29.12
N THR A 612 7.82 8.79 -28.65
CA THR A 612 6.68 8.38 -29.48
C THR A 612 6.52 9.29 -30.70
N TYR A 613 6.52 10.61 -30.52
CA TYR A 613 6.29 11.57 -31.61
C TYR A 613 7.41 11.51 -32.67
N ILE A 614 8.68 11.54 -32.25
CA ILE A 614 9.83 11.47 -33.15
C ILE A 614 9.88 10.11 -33.87
N GLY A 615 9.73 9.01 -33.14
CA GLY A 615 9.81 7.67 -33.71
C GLY A 615 8.66 7.36 -34.66
N CYS A 616 7.41 7.70 -34.32
CA CYS A 616 6.27 7.53 -35.24
C CYS A 616 6.41 8.38 -36.51
N ILE A 617 6.98 9.60 -36.44
CA ILE A 617 7.27 10.38 -37.67
C ILE A 617 8.28 9.65 -38.57
N ILE A 618 9.34 9.07 -37.99
CA ILE A 618 10.32 8.27 -38.73
C ILE A 618 9.67 7.02 -39.33
N SER A 619 8.82 6.32 -38.55
CA SER A 619 8.07 5.13 -38.98
C SER A 619 7.14 5.45 -40.16
N VAL A 620 6.33 6.50 -40.06
CA VAL A 620 5.44 7.00 -41.12
C VAL A 620 6.21 7.29 -42.41
N VAL A 621 7.34 8.00 -42.35
CA VAL A 621 8.17 8.29 -43.53
C VAL A 621 8.73 7.00 -44.15
N CYS A 622 9.21 6.06 -43.34
CA CYS A 622 9.70 4.76 -43.81
C CYS A 622 8.60 3.89 -44.45
N LEU A 623 7.39 3.88 -43.88
CA LEU A 623 6.22 3.18 -44.42
C LEU A 623 5.74 3.78 -45.74
N ILE A 624 5.73 5.11 -45.86
CA ILE A 624 5.42 5.82 -47.12
C ILE A 624 6.45 5.45 -48.20
N LEU A 625 7.75 5.48 -47.89
CA LEU A 625 8.81 5.08 -48.82
C LEU A 625 8.71 3.59 -49.22
N ALA A 626 8.33 2.70 -48.29
CA ALA A 626 8.07 1.29 -48.59
C ALA A 626 6.89 1.11 -49.55
N ILE A 627 5.76 1.79 -49.30
CA ILE A 627 4.56 1.74 -50.15
C ILE A 627 4.88 2.29 -51.55
N ILE A 628 5.56 3.44 -51.65
CA ILE A 628 6.01 4.01 -52.94
C ILE A 628 6.88 3.00 -53.69
N THR A 629 7.82 2.35 -53.01
CA THR A 629 8.71 1.34 -53.58
C THR A 629 7.94 0.15 -54.17
N PHE A 630 6.98 -0.42 -53.43
CA PHE A 630 6.16 -1.54 -53.92
C PHE A 630 5.16 -1.15 -55.01
N GLN A 631 4.78 0.14 -55.10
CA GLN A 631 3.83 0.64 -56.11
C GLN A 631 4.51 1.04 -57.42
N LEU A 632 5.69 1.67 -57.37
CA LEU A 632 6.45 2.08 -58.56
C LEU A 632 7.02 0.89 -59.34
N PHE A 633 7.60 -0.09 -58.65
CA PHE A 633 8.27 -1.23 -59.29
C PHE A 633 7.26 -2.32 -59.70
N ARG A 634 6.52 -2.05 -60.78
CA ARG A 634 5.52 -2.94 -61.41
C ARG A 634 6.00 -4.39 -61.63
N GLY A 635 7.31 -4.62 -61.77
CA GLY A 635 7.95 -5.93 -61.92
C GLY A 635 8.17 -6.73 -60.64
N LEU A 636 7.85 -6.20 -59.46
CA LEU A 636 7.98 -6.91 -58.17
C LEU A 636 6.69 -7.65 -57.74
N LYS A 637 5.59 -7.50 -58.48
CA LYS A 637 4.26 -8.00 -58.09
C LYS A 637 4.25 -9.51 -57.83
N SER A 638 3.93 -9.85 -56.58
CA SER A 638 3.77 -11.21 -56.04
C SER A 638 2.77 -11.18 -54.88
N ASP A 639 2.12 -12.30 -54.58
CA ASP A 639 1.21 -12.42 -53.42
C ASP A 639 1.92 -12.01 -52.11
N ARG A 640 3.19 -12.38 -51.93
CA ARG A 640 4.04 -11.94 -50.80
C ARG A 640 4.24 -10.42 -50.75
N THR A 641 4.47 -9.74 -51.87
CA THR A 641 4.59 -8.26 -51.87
C THR A 641 3.23 -7.57 -51.69
N THR A 642 2.13 -8.25 -52.03
CA THR A 642 0.77 -7.74 -51.82
C THR A 642 0.41 -7.78 -50.34
N ILE A 643 0.74 -8.87 -49.64
CA ILE A 643 0.70 -8.97 -48.17
C ILE A 643 1.50 -7.83 -47.53
N HIS A 644 2.77 -7.65 -47.91
CA HIS A 644 3.65 -6.60 -47.37
C HIS A 644 3.09 -5.19 -47.59
N LYS A 645 2.55 -4.91 -48.78
CA LYS A 645 1.95 -3.62 -49.09
C LYS A 645 0.71 -3.36 -48.22
N ASN A 646 -0.15 -4.35 -48.01
CA ASN A 646 -1.34 -4.20 -47.16
C ASN A 646 -0.96 -4.05 -45.68
N LEU A 647 0.04 -4.80 -45.19
CA LEU A 647 0.61 -4.64 -43.85
C LEU A 647 1.14 -3.21 -43.63
N CYS A 648 1.92 -2.67 -44.57
CA CYS A 648 2.42 -1.30 -44.51
C CYS A 648 1.29 -0.27 -44.51
N VAL A 649 0.22 -0.49 -45.30
CA VAL A 649 -0.94 0.41 -45.35
C VAL A 649 -1.73 0.39 -44.04
N CYS A 650 -1.99 -0.78 -43.45
CA CYS A 650 -2.69 -0.86 -42.17
C CYS A 650 -1.91 -0.18 -41.04
N LEU A 651 -0.59 -0.40 -40.98
CA LEU A 651 0.28 0.26 -40.00
C LEU A 651 0.36 1.78 -40.21
N LEU A 652 0.51 2.24 -41.45
CA LEU A 652 0.54 3.68 -41.76
C LEU A 652 -0.76 4.40 -41.34
N VAL A 653 -1.92 3.78 -41.60
CA VAL A 653 -3.21 4.37 -41.19
C VAL A 653 -3.36 4.33 -39.66
N ALA A 654 -2.94 3.27 -38.99
CA ALA A 654 -2.95 3.19 -37.53
C ALA A 654 -2.03 4.24 -36.87
N GLU A 655 -0.79 4.40 -37.35
CA GLU A 655 0.17 5.39 -36.83
C GLU A 655 -0.33 6.83 -37.02
N VAL A 656 -0.93 7.15 -38.17
CA VAL A 656 -1.50 8.48 -38.44
C VAL A 656 -2.73 8.75 -37.57
N LEU A 657 -3.64 7.78 -37.40
CA LEU A 657 -4.78 7.90 -36.49
C LEU A 657 -4.33 8.05 -35.03
N PHE A 658 -3.27 7.36 -34.63
CA PHE A 658 -2.71 7.43 -33.29
C PHE A 658 -2.13 8.82 -33.00
N LEU A 659 -1.29 9.35 -33.90
CA LEU A 659 -0.69 10.68 -33.77
C LEU A 659 -1.73 11.82 -33.78
N ALA A 660 -2.77 11.71 -34.61
CA ALA A 660 -3.78 12.76 -34.74
C ALA A 660 -4.92 12.68 -33.72
N GLY A 661 -5.28 11.47 -33.28
CA GLY A 661 -6.53 11.20 -32.57
C GLY A 661 -6.42 10.92 -31.08
N ILE A 662 -5.28 10.45 -30.55
CA ILE A 662 -5.22 9.93 -29.17
C ILE A 662 -5.58 10.97 -28.09
N GLY A 663 -5.29 12.25 -28.34
CA GLY A 663 -5.58 13.37 -27.44
C GLY A 663 -6.88 14.14 -27.70
N GLN A 664 -7.76 13.66 -28.60
CA GLN A 664 -9.00 14.34 -28.96
C GLN A 664 -10.17 13.95 -28.03
N THR A 665 -9.98 14.09 -26.72
CA THR A 665 -10.95 13.66 -25.69
C THR A 665 -12.16 14.59 -25.52
N ASP A 666 -12.08 15.84 -25.98
CA ASP A 666 -13.15 16.86 -25.88
C ASP A 666 -14.50 16.43 -26.50
N GLN A 667 -14.50 15.43 -27.38
CA GLN A 667 -15.70 14.90 -28.02
C GLN A 667 -15.75 13.37 -27.91
N ALA A 668 -16.51 12.85 -26.94
CA ALA A 668 -16.65 11.42 -26.68
C ALA A 668 -16.98 10.58 -27.94
N VAL A 669 -17.84 11.08 -28.84
CA VAL A 669 -18.19 10.40 -30.10
C VAL A 669 -16.99 10.30 -31.05
N LEU A 670 -16.22 11.38 -31.21
CA LEU A 670 -15.00 11.39 -32.03
C LEU A 670 -13.94 10.45 -31.42
N CYS A 671 -13.78 10.52 -30.10
CA CYS A 671 -12.84 9.71 -29.33
C CYS A 671 -13.15 8.20 -29.45
N GLY A 672 -14.43 7.81 -29.38
CA GLY A 672 -14.87 6.44 -29.61
C GLY A 672 -14.68 5.96 -31.04
N VAL A 673 -14.94 6.80 -32.05
CA VAL A 673 -14.66 6.49 -33.47
C VAL A 673 -13.17 6.30 -33.72
N VAL A 674 -12.31 7.15 -33.15
CA VAL A 674 -10.84 7.01 -33.22
C VAL A 674 -10.40 5.68 -32.58
N ALA A 675 -10.89 5.36 -31.38
CA ALA A 675 -10.58 4.11 -30.70
C ALA A 675 -11.03 2.88 -31.51
N GLY A 676 -12.22 2.92 -32.12
CA GLY A 676 -12.75 1.85 -32.98
C GLY A 676 -11.94 1.64 -34.27
N LEU A 677 -11.53 2.72 -34.93
CA LEU A 677 -10.68 2.64 -36.13
C LEU A 677 -9.28 2.11 -35.80
N LEU A 678 -8.67 2.58 -34.70
CA LEU A 678 -7.38 2.05 -34.23
C LEU A 678 -7.46 0.55 -33.91
N HIS A 679 -8.53 0.12 -33.21
CA HIS A 679 -8.78 -1.30 -32.90
C HIS A 679 -8.78 -2.14 -34.19
N PHE A 680 -9.55 -1.69 -35.19
CA PHE A 680 -9.64 -2.36 -36.50
C PHE A 680 -8.29 -2.43 -37.23
N PHE A 681 -7.59 -1.30 -37.41
CA PHE A 681 -6.37 -1.27 -38.21
C PHE A 681 -5.20 -2.03 -37.56
N PHE A 682 -5.07 -2.03 -36.23
CA PHE A 682 -4.08 -2.87 -35.56
C PHE A 682 -4.40 -4.36 -35.74
N LEU A 683 -5.65 -4.81 -35.52
CA LEU A 683 -6.02 -6.20 -35.76
C LEU A 683 -5.82 -6.63 -37.23
N CYS A 684 -6.07 -5.75 -38.20
CA CYS A 684 -5.74 -6.00 -39.61
C CYS A 684 -4.24 -6.13 -39.85
N ALA A 685 -3.38 -5.35 -39.18
CA ALA A 685 -1.94 -5.51 -39.29
C ALA A 685 -1.46 -6.87 -38.74
N PHE A 686 -1.98 -7.30 -37.59
CA PHE A 686 -1.75 -8.65 -37.05
C PHE A 686 -2.21 -9.75 -38.00
N ALA A 687 -3.41 -9.62 -38.58
CA ALA A 687 -3.94 -10.60 -39.53
C ALA A 687 -3.13 -10.67 -40.84
N TRP A 688 -2.61 -9.56 -41.36
CA TRP A 688 -1.68 -9.58 -42.50
C TRP A 688 -0.32 -10.19 -42.14
N MET A 689 0.18 -10.04 -40.90
CA MET A 689 1.40 -10.71 -40.46
C MET A 689 1.22 -12.22 -40.27
N PHE A 690 0.07 -12.67 -39.74
CA PHE A 690 -0.32 -14.09 -39.74
C PHE A 690 -0.27 -14.69 -41.15
N LEU A 691 -0.79 -13.95 -42.14
CA LEU A 691 -0.74 -14.37 -43.54
C LEU A 691 0.67 -14.30 -44.15
N GLU A 692 1.58 -13.44 -43.68
CA GLU A 692 3.01 -13.55 -44.05
C GLU A 692 3.61 -14.87 -43.56
N GLY A 693 3.39 -15.23 -42.29
CA GLY A 693 3.88 -16.48 -41.71
C GLY A 693 3.34 -17.71 -42.45
N PHE A 694 2.02 -17.74 -42.68
CA PHE A 694 1.37 -18.80 -43.45
C PHE A 694 1.83 -18.87 -44.92
N GLN A 695 1.97 -17.73 -45.60
CA GLN A 695 2.48 -17.68 -46.98
C GLN A 695 3.93 -18.16 -47.07
N LEU A 696 4.75 -17.90 -46.06
CA LEU A 696 6.13 -18.41 -45.99
C LEU A 696 6.14 -19.94 -45.79
N TYR A 697 5.29 -20.47 -44.90
CA TYR A 697 5.12 -21.91 -44.67
C TYR A 697 4.67 -22.65 -45.95
N VAL A 698 3.59 -22.19 -46.61
CA VAL A 698 3.06 -22.78 -47.85
C VAL A 698 4.12 -22.81 -48.96
N MET A 699 4.85 -21.70 -49.14
CA MET A 699 5.89 -21.55 -50.17
C MET A 699 7.09 -22.51 -49.98
N LEU A 700 7.29 -23.04 -48.76
CA LEU A 700 8.35 -24.01 -48.47
C LEU A 700 7.88 -25.47 -48.66
N ILE A 701 6.58 -25.77 -48.49
CA ILE A 701 6.02 -27.12 -48.69
C ILE A 701 5.65 -27.37 -50.16
N GLU A 702 4.91 -26.44 -50.77
CA GLU A 702 4.38 -26.57 -52.12
C GLU A 702 5.44 -26.19 -53.17
N VAL A 703 6.49 -27.01 -53.29
CA VAL A 703 7.61 -26.79 -54.22
C VAL A 703 7.20 -26.99 -55.69
N PHE A 704 6.10 -27.71 -55.95
CA PHE A 704 5.55 -28.00 -57.28
C PHE A 704 4.17 -27.34 -57.48
N GLU A 705 4.04 -26.60 -58.59
CA GLU A 705 2.79 -26.12 -59.22
C GLU A 705 1.79 -25.32 -58.35
N ALA A 706 2.26 -24.21 -57.78
CA ALA A 706 1.41 -23.16 -57.21
C ALA A 706 0.69 -22.29 -58.30
N GLU A 707 -0.16 -22.90 -59.14
CA GLU A 707 -0.74 -22.25 -60.33
C GLU A 707 -1.99 -21.38 -60.06
N LYS A 708 -2.54 -21.38 -58.83
CA LYS A 708 -3.70 -20.56 -58.44
C LYS A 708 -3.39 -19.65 -57.26
N SER A 709 -3.38 -18.33 -57.50
CA SER A 709 -3.21 -17.30 -56.46
C SER A 709 -4.36 -17.35 -55.44
N ARG A 710 -3.99 -17.31 -54.15
CA ARG A 710 -4.91 -17.44 -53.00
C ARG A 710 -5.35 -16.08 -52.45
N ILE A 711 -4.90 -14.98 -53.07
CA ILE A 711 -4.97 -13.61 -52.54
C ILE A 711 -6.40 -13.12 -52.21
N ARG A 712 -7.44 -13.62 -52.90
CA ARG A 712 -8.84 -13.27 -52.59
C ARG A 712 -9.26 -13.73 -51.19
N TRP A 713 -8.86 -14.94 -50.78
CA TRP A 713 -9.13 -15.46 -49.44
C TRP A 713 -8.31 -14.72 -48.37
N TYR A 714 -7.08 -14.30 -48.71
CA TYR A 714 -6.24 -13.48 -47.84
C TYR A 714 -6.88 -12.11 -47.55
N TYR A 715 -7.42 -11.43 -48.57
CA TYR A 715 -8.20 -10.20 -48.37
C TYR A 715 -9.45 -10.42 -47.49
N LEU A 716 -10.21 -11.50 -47.74
CA LEU A 716 -11.41 -11.82 -46.96
C LEU A 716 -11.09 -12.09 -45.48
N PHE A 717 -10.03 -12.84 -45.19
CA PHE A 717 -9.60 -13.14 -43.82
C PHE A 717 -9.07 -11.89 -43.10
N ALA A 718 -8.09 -11.19 -43.70
CA ALA A 718 -7.33 -10.15 -43.00
C ALA A 718 -8.09 -8.84 -42.76
N TYR A 719 -9.19 -8.60 -43.48
CA TYR A 719 -10.12 -7.50 -43.19
C TYR A 719 -11.43 -7.98 -42.56
N GLY A 720 -11.94 -9.16 -42.95
CA GLY A 720 -13.22 -9.67 -42.45
C GLY A 720 -13.19 -10.11 -40.98
N ALA A 721 -12.16 -10.86 -40.56
CA ALA A 721 -12.08 -11.32 -39.16
C ALA A 721 -11.93 -10.15 -38.16
N PRO A 722 -11.03 -9.16 -38.37
CA PRO A 722 -11.00 -7.94 -37.56
C PRO A 722 -12.31 -7.15 -37.57
N LEU A 723 -12.99 -7.03 -38.72
CA LEU A 723 -14.28 -6.32 -38.81
C LEU A 723 -15.35 -6.98 -37.94
N ILE A 724 -15.43 -8.32 -37.95
CA ILE A 724 -16.38 -9.08 -37.13
C ILE A 724 -16.09 -8.87 -35.63
N ILE A 725 -14.82 -8.93 -35.21
CA ILE A 725 -14.42 -8.72 -33.81
C ILE A 725 -14.81 -7.32 -33.32
N VAL A 726 -14.51 -6.28 -34.11
CA VAL A 726 -14.82 -4.88 -33.76
C VAL A 726 -16.33 -4.63 -33.78
N ALA A 727 -17.07 -5.19 -34.74
CA ALA A 727 -18.53 -5.06 -34.80
C ALA A 727 -19.23 -5.72 -33.60
N ILE A 728 -18.81 -6.92 -33.20
CA ILE A 728 -19.34 -7.60 -32.01
C ILE A 728 -19.00 -6.81 -30.74
N SER A 729 -17.76 -6.31 -30.62
CA SER A 729 -17.33 -5.53 -29.45
C SER A 729 -18.13 -4.23 -29.30
N CYS A 730 -18.38 -3.52 -30.41
CA CYS A 730 -19.20 -2.30 -30.46
C CYS A 730 -20.69 -2.56 -30.18
N PHE A 731 -21.20 -3.76 -30.48
CA PHE A 731 -22.57 -4.15 -30.14
C PHE A 731 -22.74 -4.51 -28.65
N ILE A 732 -21.72 -5.10 -28.02
CA ILE A 732 -21.74 -5.50 -26.61
C ILE A 732 -21.57 -4.29 -25.68
N ASP A 733 -20.55 -3.46 -25.91
CA ASP A 733 -20.30 -2.25 -25.11
C ASP A 733 -19.69 -1.12 -25.98
N PRO A 734 -20.52 -0.18 -26.47
CA PRO A 734 -20.03 0.99 -27.18
C PRO A 734 -19.37 2.04 -26.25
N TYR A 735 -19.59 1.99 -24.94
CA TYR A 735 -19.10 2.99 -23.97
C TYR A 735 -17.67 2.69 -23.45
N SER A 736 -17.14 1.50 -23.69
CA SER A 736 -15.73 1.17 -23.43
C SER A 736 -14.76 1.55 -24.58
N TYR A 737 -15.26 2.16 -25.67
CA TYR A 737 -14.44 2.82 -26.68
C TYR A 737 -14.16 4.28 -26.30
N GLY A 738 -12.98 4.54 -25.74
CA GLY A 738 -12.55 5.86 -25.28
C GLY A 738 -12.45 5.98 -23.76
N THR A 739 -11.67 6.95 -23.30
CA THR A 739 -11.51 7.32 -21.89
C THR A 739 -11.32 8.83 -21.77
N ASP A 740 -11.58 9.40 -20.59
CA ASP A 740 -11.41 10.85 -20.33
C ASP A 740 -9.95 11.34 -20.47
N ARG A 741 -8.99 10.41 -20.53
CA ARG A 741 -7.54 10.70 -20.61
C ARG A 741 -6.90 10.38 -21.97
N TYR A 742 -7.54 9.54 -22.80
CA TYR A 742 -7.05 9.14 -24.13
C TYR A 742 -8.10 8.37 -24.94
N CYS A 743 -8.03 8.49 -26.27
CA CYS A 743 -8.94 7.85 -27.22
C CYS A 743 -8.50 6.44 -27.64
N TRP A 744 -8.62 5.49 -26.71
CA TRP A 744 -8.33 4.06 -26.90
C TRP A 744 -9.35 3.20 -26.11
N LEU A 745 -9.29 1.87 -26.26
CA LEU A 745 -10.11 0.94 -25.47
C LEU A 745 -9.84 1.12 -23.96
N ARG A 746 -10.88 0.97 -23.15
CA ARG A 746 -10.75 0.91 -21.68
C ARG A 746 -10.06 -0.40 -21.26
N ALA A 747 -9.09 -0.29 -20.35
CA ALA A 747 -8.22 -1.39 -19.91
C ALA A 747 -8.52 -1.94 -18.50
N ASP A 748 -9.46 -1.32 -17.79
CA ASP A 748 -9.94 -1.68 -16.44
C ASP A 748 -10.89 -2.89 -16.43
N ASN A 749 -11.53 -3.19 -17.57
CA ASN A 749 -12.55 -4.20 -17.74
C ASN A 749 -12.12 -5.31 -18.72
N PHE A 750 -12.81 -6.46 -18.67
CA PHE A 750 -12.60 -7.58 -19.60
C PHE A 750 -12.76 -7.22 -21.08
N PHE A 751 -13.32 -6.06 -21.41
CA PHE A 751 -13.42 -5.50 -22.75
C PHE A 751 -12.08 -5.50 -23.52
N ILE A 752 -10.95 -5.26 -22.84
CA ILE A 752 -9.62 -5.24 -23.47
C ILE A 752 -9.20 -6.58 -24.09
N PHE A 753 -9.80 -7.71 -23.66
CA PHE A 753 -9.55 -9.02 -24.26
C PHE A 753 -10.08 -9.16 -25.69
N SER A 754 -11.01 -8.31 -26.13
CA SER A 754 -11.44 -8.21 -27.54
C SER A 754 -10.27 -7.95 -28.49
N PHE A 755 -9.29 -7.18 -28.04
CA PHE A 755 -8.05 -6.91 -28.75
C PHE A 755 -6.93 -7.88 -28.36
N VAL A 756 -6.69 -8.07 -27.05
CA VAL A 756 -5.55 -8.85 -26.53
C VAL A 756 -5.61 -10.34 -26.87
N GLY A 757 -6.80 -10.96 -26.83
CA GLY A 757 -6.97 -12.39 -27.15
C GLY A 757 -6.53 -12.74 -28.57
N PRO A 758 -7.07 -12.06 -29.61
CA PRO A 758 -6.62 -12.24 -31.00
C PRO A 758 -5.12 -12.00 -31.21
N VAL A 759 -4.53 -11.00 -30.53
CA VAL A 759 -3.09 -10.70 -30.61
C VAL A 759 -2.25 -11.87 -30.11
N ILE A 760 -2.58 -12.42 -28.94
CA ILE A 760 -1.88 -13.59 -28.37
C ILE A 760 -2.01 -14.80 -29.31
N ALA A 761 -3.21 -15.07 -29.83
CA ALA A 761 -3.45 -16.19 -30.74
C ALA A 761 -2.64 -16.07 -32.05
N VAL A 762 -2.56 -14.86 -32.63
CA VAL A 762 -1.75 -14.59 -33.84
C VAL A 762 -0.26 -14.76 -33.57
N ILE A 763 0.26 -14.27 -32.44
CA ILE A 763 1.68 -14.40 -32.08
C ILE A 763 2.05 -15.88 -31.92
N LEU A 764 1.25 -16.65 -31.17
CA LEU A 764 1.48 -18.09 -30.97
C LEU A 764 1.46 -18.86 -32.30
N ALA A 765 0.47 -18.62 -33.16
CA ALA A 765 0.40 -19.29 -34.46
C ALA A 765 1.56 -18.92 -35.40
N ASN A 766 2.02 -17.66 -35.38
CA ASN A 766 3.20 -17.24 -36.12
C ASN A 766 4.48 -17.93 -35.63
N LEU A 767 4.66 -18.14 -34.31
CA LEU A 767 5.78 -18.90 -33.76
C LEU A 767 5.75 -20.37 -34.21
N VAL A 768 4.57 -20.98 -34.34
CA VAL A 768 4.41 -22.34 -34.89
C VAL A 768 4.77 -22.39 -36.38
N PHE A 769 4.29 -21.46 -37.21
CA PHE A 769 4.69 -21.43 -38.63
C PHE A 769 6.18 -21.12 -38.82
N LEU A 770 6.74 -20.23 -38.00
CA LEU A 770 8.17 -19.86 -38.05
C LEU A 770 9.06 -21.04 -37.67
N SER A 771 8.75 -21.75 -36.58
CA SER A 771 9.50 -22.93 -36.13
C SER A 771 9.40 -24.10 -37.12
N MET A 772 8.22 -24.36 -37.70
CA MET A 772 8.07 -25.35 -38.78
C MET A 772 8.86 -24.97 -40.04
N ALA A 773 8.86 -23.69 -40.42
CA ALA A 773 9.65 -23.19 -41.55
C ALA A 773 11.17 -23.30 -41.30
N ILE A 774 11.63 -23.00 -40.09
CA ILE A 774 13.03 -23.17 -39.67
C ILE A 774 13.42 -24.66 -39.70
N TYR A 775 12.64 -25.52 -39.04
CA TYR A 775 12.87 -26.98 -39.02
C TYR A 775 13.02 -27.54 -40.44
N MET A 776 12.09 -27.19 -41.33
CA MET A 776 12.10 -27.70 -42.69
C MET A 776 13.21 -27.07 -43.55
N MET A 777 13.58 -25.80 -43.32
CA MET A 777 14.74 -25.20 -43.98
C MET A 777 16.05 -25.84 -43.53
N CYS A 778 16.23 -26.17 -42.24
CA CYS A 778 17.38 -26.90 -41.74
C CYS A 778 17.44 -28.32 -42.34
N ARG A 779 16.30 -29.01 -42.41
CA ARG A 779 16.17 -30.33 -43.07
C ARG A 779 16.56 -30.28 -44.54
N HIS A 780 16.09 -29.29 -45.31
CA HIS A 780 16.47 -29.10 -46.72
C HIS A 780 17.91 -28.60 -46.90
N ALA A 781 18.46 -27.83 -45.96
CA ALA A 781 19.87 -27.45 -45.99
C ALA A 781 20.77 -28.68 -45.84
N ASN A 782 20.47 -29.59 -44.91
CA ASN A 782 21.21 -30.83 -44.73
C ASN A 782 21.05 -31.79 -45.94
N ALA A 783 19.91 -31.73 -46.64
CA ALA A 783 19.70 -32.47 -47.89
C ALA A 783 20.35 -31.84 -49.14
N SER A 784 20.91 -30.62 -49.06
CA SER A 784 21.33 -29.83 -50.24
C SER A 784 22.67 -30.23 -50.88
N VAL A 785 23.20 -31.42 -50.57
CA VAL A 785 24.52 -31.90 -51.03
C VAL A 785 24.51 -32.37 -52.50
N SER A 786 23.34 -32.56 -53.13
CA SER A 786 23.23 -33.03 -54.52
C SER A 786 21.99 -32.47 -55.25
N MET A 787 21.98 -31.17 -55.58
CA MET A 787 20.95 -30.55 -56.44
C MET A 787 21.49 -29.45 -57.37
N LYS A 788 20.64 -28.97 -58.28
CA LYS A 788 21.04 -28.24 -59.51
C LYS A 788 21.22 -26.75 -59.21
N SER A 789 22.13 -26.09 -59.91
CA SER A 789 22.48 -24.65 -59.72
C SER A 789 21.27 -23.70 -59.60
N LYS A 790 20.19 -23.95 -60.35
CA LYS A 790 18.94 -23.16 -60.31
C LYS A 790 18.25 -23.19 -58.93
N GLU A 791 18.35 -24.29 -58.19
CA GLU A 791 17.70 -24.48 -56.89
C GLU A 791 18.46 -23.79 -55.74
N HIS A 792 19.81 -23.77 -55.79
CA HIS A 792 20.63 -23.03 -54.83
C HIS A 792 20.26 -21.54 -54.76
N SER A 793 19.99 -20.90 -55.91
CA SER A 793 19.55 -19.49 -55.93
C SER A 793 18.18 -19.26 -55.27
N ARG A 794 17.26 -20.24 -55.35
CA ARG A 794 15.95 -20.19 -54.67
C ARG A 794 16.13 -20.39 -53.16
N LEU A 795 16.97 -21.33 -52.73
CA LEU A 795 17.30 -21.56 -51.32
C LEU A 795 18.01 -20.36 -50.67
N ALA A 796 18.95 -19.72 -51.39
CA ALA A 796 19.60 -18.49 -50.91
C ALA A 796 18.58 -17.36 -50.73
N SER A 797 17.70 -17.14 -51.72
CA SER A 797 16.64 -16.13 -51.61
C SER A 797 15.62 -16.47 -50.50
N ALA A 798 15.33 -17.75 -50.25
CA ALA A 798 14.46 -18.19 -49.16
C ALA A 798 15.08 -17.95 -47.78
N ARG A 799 16.39 -18.15 -47.61
CA ARG A 799 17.12 -17.80 -46.38
C ARG A 799 17.02 -16.30 -46.06
N ALA A 800 17.15 -15.43 -47.08
CA ALA A 800 16.96 -13.99 -46.91
C ALA A 800 15.52 -13.64 -46.51
N TRP A 801 14.51 -14.27 -47.12
CA TRP A 801 13.10 -14.05 -46.76
C TRP A 801 12.76 -14.56 -45.35
N LEU A 802 13.32 -15.69 -44.93
CA LEU A 802 13.16 -16.19 -43.57
C LEU A 802 13.85 -15.27 -42.56
N ARG A 803 15.06 -14.76 -42.83
CA ARG A 803 15.75 -13.80 -41.95
C ARG A 803 14.91 -12.54 -41.71
N GLY A 804 14.29 -11.98 -42.76
CA GLY A 804 13.37 -10.85 -42.62
C GLY A 804 12.14 -11.18 -41.77
N ALA A 805 11.48 -12.32 -42.05
CA ALA A 805 10.30 -12.75 -41.30
C ALA A 805 10.60 -13.07 -39.83
N ILE A 806 11.75 -13.70 -39.52
CA ILE A 806 12.22 -13.91 -38.14
C ILE A 806 12.31 -12.57 -37.42
N VAL A 807 13.05 -11.60 -37.96
CA VAL A 807 13.27 -10.32 -37.27
C VAL A 807 11.96 -9.55 -37.10
N LEU A 808 11.07 -9.56 -38.09
CA LEU A 808 9.78 -8.87 -37.99
C LEU A 808 8.83 -9.52 -36.98
N VAL A 809 8.75 -10.86 -36.93
CA VAL A 809 7.94 -11.59 -35.94
C VAL A 809 8.49 -11.42 -34.53
N PHE A 810 9.82 -11.43 -34.33
CA PHE A 810 10.42 -11.14 -33.03
C PHE A 810 10.21 -9.68 -32.60
N LEU A 811 10.32 -8.70 -33.50
CA LEU A 811 10.08 -7.29 -33.16
C LEU A 811 8.63 -7.05 -32.73
N LEU A 812 7.63 -7.52 -33.50
CA LEU A 812 6.22 -7.37 -33.11
C LEU A 812 5.92 -8.18 -31.83
N GLY A 813 6.41 -9.42 -31.76
CA GLY A 813 6.22 -10.30 -30.60
C GLY A 813 6.76 -9.72 -29.30
N LEU A 814 8.00 -9.18 -29.32
CA LEU A 814 8.60 -8.50 -28.17
C LEU A 814 7.85 -7.22 -27.83
N THR A 815 7.52 -6.38 -28.82
CA THR A 815 6.74 -5.14 -28.61
C THR A 815 5.48 -5.42 -27.81
N TRP A 816 4.64 -6.34 -28.27
CA TRP A 816 3.36 -6.61 -27.62
C TRP A 816 3.47 -7.48 -26.37
N THR A 817 4.53 -8.29 -26.22
CA THR A 817 4.85 -8.92 -24.92
C THR A 817 5.16 -7.87 -23.85
N PHE A 818 5.99 -6.86 -24.17
CA PHE A 818 6.28 -5.77 -23.24
C PHE A 818 5.09 -4.82 -23.03
N GLY A 819 4.23 -4.63 -24.05
CA GLY A 819 2.96 -3.92 -23.90
C GLY A 819 1.99 -4.63 -22.93
N LEU A 820 1.89 -5.96 -22.99
CA LEU A 820 1.09 -6.75 -22.04
C LEU A 820 1.69 -6.78 -20.64
N LEU A 821 3.03 -6.80 -20.52
CA LEU A 821 3.70 -6.68 -19.21
C LEU A 821 3.50 -5.31 -18.57
N TYR A 822 3.54 -4.24 -19.36
CA TYR A 822 3.20 -2.90 -18.89
C TYR A 822 1.75 -2.83 -18.36
N LEU A 823 0.80 -3.53 -18.99
CA LEU A 823 -0.59 -3.63 -18.52
C LEU A 823 -0.78 -4.54 -17.28
N ASN A 824 0.24 -5.28 -16.83
CA ASN A 824 0.16 -6.21 -15.69
C ASN A 824 1.02 -5.80 -14.48
N GLU A 825 2.16 -5.14 -14.72
CA GLU A 825 3.11 -4.71 -13.67
C GLU A 825 3.31 -3.19 -13.62
N GLU A 826 2.65 -2.42 -14.50
CA GLU A 826 2.66 -0.94 -14.59
C GLU A 826 4.06 -0.27 -14.59
N SER A 827 5.11 -1.04 -14.91
CA SER A 827 6.49 -0.60 -14.78
C SER A 827 6.91 0.38 -15.88
N VAL A 828 7.44 1.53 -15.45
CA VAL A 828 7.98 2.60 -16.31
C VAL A 828 9.05 2.07 -17.28
N PHE A 829 9.84 1.08 -16.86
CA PHE A 829 10.86 0.45 -17.71
C PHE A 829 10.23 -0.29 -18.89
N MET A 830 9.14 -1.01 -18.66
CA MET A 830 8.40 -1.72 -19.72
C MET A 830 7.74 -0.74 -20.69
N ALA A 831 7.23 0.40 -20.19
CA ALA A 831 6.67 1.47 -21.03
C ALA A 831 7.70 2.04 -22.02
N TYR A 832 8.95 2.28 -21.58
CA TYR A 832 10.03 2.73 -22.45
C TYR A 832 10.37 1.69 -23.53
N ILE A 833 10.51 0.41 -23.16
CA ILE A 833 10.81 -0.66 -24.13
C ILE A 833 9.67 -0.81 -25.15
N PHE A 834 8.41 -0.87 -24.68
CA PHE A 834 7.24 -0.93 -25.55
C PHE A 834 7.21 0.23 -26.56
N THR A 835 7.36 1.46 -26.07
CA THR A 835 7.32 2.67 -26.89
C THR A 835 8.43 2.70 -27.94
N VAL A 836 9.68 2.40 -27.53
CA VAL A 836 10.83 2.39 -28.45
C VAL A 836 10.65 1.33 -29.53
N LEU A 837 10.31 0.08 -29.16
CA LEU A 837 10.15 -1.01 -30.14
C LEU A 837 9.01 -0.74 -31.13
N ASN A 838 7.86 -0.27 -30.64
CA ASN A 838 6.70 0.11 -31.46
C ASN A 838 7.08 1.24 -32.46
N SER A 839 7.74 2.30 -31.96
CA SER A 839 8.11 3.47 -32.78
C SER A 839 9.17 3.20 -33.86
N LEU A 840 9.93 2.10 -33.76
CA LEU A 840 10.94 1.71 -34.77
C LEU A 840 10.39 0.68 -35.79
N GLN A 841 9.15 0.22 -35.63
CA GLN A 841 8.61 -0.91 -36.40
C GLN A 841 8.59 -0.66 -37.92
N GLY A 842 8.10 0.49 -38.38
CA GLY A 842 8.05 0.83 -39.81
C GLY A 842 9.44 1.03 -40.44
N LEU A 843 10.42 1.53 -39.66
CA LEU A 843 11.82 1.61 -40.07
C LEU A 843 12.39 0.21 -40.34
N PHE A 844 12.18 -0.75 -39.45
CA PHE A 844 12.62 -2.13 -39.66
C PHE A 844 11.94 -2.78 -40.88
N ILE A 845 10.63 -2.57 -41.08
CA ILE A 845 9.91 -3.06 -42.26
C ILE A 845 10.53 -2.51 -43.56
N PHE A 846 10.81 -1.20 -43.63
CA PHE A 846 11.48 -0.59 -44.79
C PHE A 846 12.88 -1.18 -45.01
N VAL A 847 13.69 -1.30 -43.94
CA VAL A 847 15.06 -1.84 -44.03
C VAL A 847 15.06 -3.30 -44.52
N PHE A 848 14.25 -4.19 -43.94
CA PHE A 848 14.28 -5.62 -44.32
C PHE A 848 13.54 -5.92 -45.64
N HIS A 849 12.39 -5.27 -45.91
CA HIS A 849 11.55 -5.64 -47.05
C HIS A 849 11.85 -4.81 -48.31
N CYS A 850 12.45 -3.62 -48.17
CA CYS A 850 12.89 -2.76 -49.28
C CYS A 850 14.42 -2.70 -49.41
N VAL A 851 15.15 -2.31 -48.36
CA VAL A 851 16.60 -2.02 -48.50
C VAL A 851 17.46 -3.28 -48.61
N GLN A 852 17.23 -4.31 -47.80
CA GLN A 852 17.99 -5.57 -47.83
C GLN A 852 17.46 -6.58 -48.87
N ASN A 853 16.34 -6.29 -49.53
CA ASN A 853 15.72 -7.20 -50.48
C ASN A 853 16.41 -7.10 -51.84
N GLU A 854 17.24 -8.10 -52.19
CA GLU A 854 18.01 -8.15 -53.45
C GLU A 854 17.20 -7.80 -54.71
N LYS A 855 15.92 -8.20 -54.78
CA LYS A 855 15.06 -7.89 -55.94
C LYS A 855 14.79 -6.39 -56.04
N VAL A 856 14.52 -5.75 -54.90
CA VAL A 856 14.31 -4.30 -54.81
C VAL A 856 15.63 -3.56 -55.06
N GLN A 857 16.74 -4.00 -54.45
CA GLN A 857 18.08 -3.44 -54.71
C GLN A 857 18.44 -3.47 -56.20
N LYS A 858 18.09 -4.54 -56.93
CA LYS A 858 18.35 -4.67 -58.37
C LYS A 858 17.49 -3.69 -59.20
N GLU A 859 16.27 -3.38 -58.79
CA GLU A 859 15.46 -2.32 -59.43
C GLU A 859 15.90 -0.89 -59.03
N TYR A 860 16.22 -0.63 -57.76
CA TYR A 860 16.88 0.62 -57.34
C TYR A 860 18.18 0.86 -58.13
N SER A 861 19.00 -0.17 -58.32
CA SER A 861 20.25 -0.10 -59.10
C SER A 861 20.05 0.11 -60.60
N LYS A 862 18.86 -0.18 -61.15
CA LYS A 862 18.46 0.16 -62.51
C LYS A 862 17.91 1.59 -62.59
N MET A 863 17.15 2.01 -61.58
CA MET A 863 16.61 3.37 -61.46
C MET A 863 17.72 4.41 -61.30
N LEU A 864 18.69 4.16 -60.41
CA LEU A 864 19.85 5.01 -60.16
C LEU A 864 20.71 5.15 -61.42
N ARG A 865 20.87 4.07 -62.20
CA ARG A 865 21.53 4.08 -63.53
C ARG A 865 20.72 4.75 -64.65
N ARG A 866 19.45 5.09 -64.42
CA ARG A 866 18.58 5.80 -65.38
C ARG A 866 18.37 7.29 -65.04
N GLN A 867 18.86 7.77 -63.90
CA GLN A 867 18.66 9.15 -63.43
C GLN A 867 20.00 9.77 -62.97
N PRO A 868 20.77 10.39 -63.89
CA PRO A 868 22.12 10.88 -63.60
C PRO A 868 22.22 11.94 -62.49
N TRP A 869 21.13 12.66 -62.22
CA TRP A 869 21.09 13.66 -61.15
C TRP A 869 21.06 13.04 -59.75
N LEU A 870 20.34 11.91 -59.59
CA LEU A 870 20.17 11.26 -58.28
C LEU A 870 21.50 10.66 -57.78
N GLY A 871 22.35 10.19 -58.69
CA GLY A 871 23.72 9.76 -58.37
C GLY A 871 24.64 10.88 -57.88
N LYS A 872 24.37 12.15 -58.24
CA LYS A 872 25.12 13.31 -57.71
C LYS A 872 24.67 13.72 -56.31
N CYS A 873 23.40 13.52 -55.95
CA CYS A 873 22.90 13.79 -54.60
C CYS A 873 23.31 12.71 -53.57
N LEU A 874 23.59 11.48 -54.00
CA LEU A 874 23.85 10.32 -53.11
C LEU A 874 25.34 9.96 -52.93
N GLY A 875 26.27 10.79 -53.43
CA GLY A 875 27.67 10.81 -52.94
C GLY A 875 28.53 9.55 -53.16
N CYS A 876 28.13 8.60 -54.01
CA CYS A 876 28.87 7.35 -54.24
C CYS A 876 29.50 7.25 -55.64
N VAL A 877 30.46 8.15 -55.91
CA VAL A 877 31.51 7.93 -56.91
C VAL A 877 32.84 8.34 -56.27
N GLY A 878 33.66 7.35 -55.91
CA GLY A 878 35.05 7.60 -55.56
C GLY A 878 35.86 8.01 -56.80
N GLU A 879 36.82 8.89 -56.63
CA GLU A 879 37.61 9.44 -57.75
C GLU A 879 38.43 8.34 -58.43
N ALA A 880 38.07 8.03 -59.69
CA ALA A 880 38.94 7.29 -60.58
C ALA A 880 40.08 8.23 -61.00
N ASN A 881 41.19 8.17 -60.26
CA ASN A 881 42.34 9.07 -60.42
C ASN A 881 42.83 9.11 -61.88
N VAL A 882 42.86 10.31 -62.46
CA VAL A 882 43.46 10.53 -63.79
C VAL A 882 44.98 10.60 -63.63
N SER A 883 45.67 9.50 -63.88
CA SER A 883 47.13 9.44 -63.96
C SER A 883 47.60 9.21 -65.39
N THR A 884 47.85 10.30 -66.13
CA THR A 884 48.44 10.26 -67.47
C THR A 884 49.94 9.97 -67.45
N SER A 885 50.35 8.80 -67.93
CA SER A 885 51.75 8.51 -68.29
C SER A 885 51.87 7.23 -69.14
N GLY A 886 52.81 7.20 -70.09
CA GLY A 886 53.36 5.95 -70.62
C GLY A 886 52.78 5.45 -71.95
N SER A 887 53.32 5.95 -73.06
CA SER A 887 53.17 5.38 -74.39
C SER A 887 53.71 3.94 -74.49
N GLY A 888 52.98 3.03 -75.15
CA GLY A 888 53.44 1.67 -75.45
C GLY A 888 52.73 1.08 -76.67
N SER A 889 53.41 1.03 -77.82
CA SER A 889 52.88 0.50 -79.07
C SER A 889 53.14 -1.02 -79.21
N GLY A 890 52.11 -1.81 -79.50
CA GLY A 890 52.26 -3.25 -79.78
C GLY A 890 51.05 -3.83 -80.51
N SER A 891 51.28 -4.60 -81.57
CA SER A 891 50.25 -5.12 -82.48
C SER A 891 50.27 -6.65 -82.61
N GLY A 892 49.10 -7.28 -82.52
CA GLY A 892 48.86 -8.73 -82.73
C GLY A 892 47.56 -9.12 -81.99
N SER A 893 46.51 -9.70 -82.59
CA SER A 893 46.40 -10.84 -83.51
C SER A 893 46.78 -12.18 -82.87
N GLY A 894 45.82 -13.12 -82.76
CA GLY A 894 46.11 -14.49 -82.29
C GLY A 894 44.93 -15.27 -81.68
N SER A 895 44.21 -16.03 -82.52
CA SER A 895 43.35 -17.19 -82.16
C SER A 895 43.92 -18.03 -81.00
N GLY A 896 43.20 -18.37 -79.92
CA GLY A 896 42.04 -19.27 -79.93
C GLY A 896 42.35 -20.63 -79.26
N LYS A 897 41.31 -21.47 -79.10
CA LYS A 897 41.28 -22.87 -78.61
C LYS A 897 41.43 -23.20 -77.11
N GLU A 898 40.39 -23.89 -76.67
CA GLU A 898 40.26 -24.90 -75.61
C GLU A 898 41.51 -25.76 -75.34
N ARG A 899 41.71 -26.14 -74.06
CA ARG A 899 41.35 -27.51 -73.64
C ARG A 899 41.09 -27.63 -72.14
N ARG A 900 40.71 -28.85 -71.74
CA ARG A 900 40.14 -29.28 -70.44
C ARG A 900 41.08 -30.29 -69.78
N SER A 901 40.79 -30.67 -68.54
CA SER A 901 41.39 -31.80 -67.78
C SER A 901 42.77 -31.48 -67.15
N SER A 902 43.17 -32.00 -65.98
CA SER A 902 42.43 -32.87 -65.02
C SER A 902 43.16 -33.16 -63.70
N LEU A 903 42.37 -33.50 -62.67
CA LEU A 903 42.61 -34.50 -61.59
C LEU A 903 43.64 -34.23 -60.46
N TYR A 904 43.14 -34.49 -59.25
CA TYR A 904 43.76 -35.14 -58.08
C TYR A 904 44.62 -34.37 -57.04
N THR A 905 44.14 -34.48 -55.78
CA THR A 905 44.85 -34.69 -54.49
C THR A 905 46.25 -34.07 -54.30
N GLY A 906 46.55 -33.26 -53.28
CA GLY A 906 46.01 -33.22 -51.92
C GLY A 906 46.95 -33.91 -50.92
N SER A 907 47.31 -33.26 -49.81
CA SER A 907 47.63 -33.87 -48.50
C SER A 907 47.87 -32.82 -47.41
N ASN A 908 47.72 -33.25 -46.15
CA ASN A 908 47.86 -32.47 -44.92
C ASN A 908 49.21 -31.73 -44.76
N SER A 909 49.19 -30.59 -44.06
CA SER A 909 49.94 -30.46 -42.78
C SER A 909 49.53 -29.21 -41.99
N ASN A 910 49.52 -29.36 -40.67
CA ASN A 910 49.59 -28.32 -39.64
C ASN A 910 50.96 -28.56 -38.94
N PRO A 911 51.63 -27.58 -38.28
CA PRO A 911 51.13 -27.11 -36.98
C PRO A 911 51.47 -25.66 -36.54
N SER A 912 50.87 -25.31 -35.40
CA SER A 912 51.07 -24.20 -34.46
C SER A 912 52.45 -23.54 -34.26
N SER A 913 52.43 -22.25 -33.89
CA SER A 913 53.21 -21.69 -32.76
C SER A 913 52.60 -20.39 -32.19
N HIS A 914 52.89 -20.08 -30.92
CA HIS A 914 52.70 -18.76 -30.27
C HIS A 914 54.00 -17.92 -30.44
N THR A 915 54.14 -16.61 -30.15
CA THR A 915 53.88 -15.85 -28.90
C THR A 915 53.96 -14.30 -29.09
N HIS A 916 53.55 -13.53 -28.07
CA HIS A 916 54.07 -12.24 -27.50
C HIS A 916 55.05 -11.32 -28.32
N THR A 917 55.15 -9.98 -28.14
CA THR A 917 54.79 -9.02 -27.05
C THR A 917 54.92 -7.54 -27.49
N HIS A 918 54.23 -6.58 -26.80
CA HIS A 918 54.63 -5.15 -26.55
C HIS A 918 55.01 -4.21 -27.76
N SER A 919 55.13 -2.86 -27.70
CA SER A 919 54.90 -1.80 -26.68
C SER A 919 54.88 -0.38 -27.31
N HIS A 920 54.19 0.60 -26.67
CA HIS A 920 54.45 2.08 -26.64
C HIS A 920 54.55 2.89 -27.98
N ALA A 921 54.56 4.24 -28.03
CA ALA A 921 53.87 5.33 -27.30
C ALA A 921 54.17 6.70 -27.99
N HIS A 922 53.56 7.81 -27.53
CA HIS A 922 53.83 9.24 -27.86
C HIS A 922 53.53 9.74 -29.31
N ALA A 923 53.50 11.04 -29.61
CA ALA A 923 52.96 12.24 -28.92
C ALA A 923 53.10 13.50 -29.84
N ASP A 924 52.34 14.57 -29.56
CA ASP A 924 52.63 16.01 -29.89
C ASP A 924 52.78 16.44 -31.38
N ALA A 925 52.77 17.74 -31.76
CA ALA A 925 51.99 18.93 -31.33
C ALA A 925 52.21 20.11 -32.34
N HIS A 926 51.43 21.20 -32.22
CA HIS A 926 51.54 22.51 -32.93
C HIS A 926 51.31 22.55 -34.47
N GLY A 927 50.86 23.65 -35.10
CA GLY A 927 50.25 24.89 -34.58
C GLY A 927 50.33 26.13 -35.52
N THR A 928 49.33 27.03 -35.48
CA THR A 928 49.35 28.49 -35.84
C THR A 928 49.67 28.94 -37.31
N SER A 929 49.25 30.11 -37.84
CA SER A 929 48.18 31.12 -37.52
C SER A 929 48.08 32.26 -38.58
N VAL A 930 47.03 33.11 -38.51
CA VAL A 930 46.82 34.46 -39.15
C VAL A 930 46.57 34.51 -40.69
N GLY A 931 45.67 35.35 -41.27
CA GLY A 931 44.59 36.22 -40.73
C GLY A 931 44.47 37.63 -41.36
N THR A 932 43.25 38.20 -41.51
CA THR A 932 42.94 39.66 -41.65
C THR A 932 41.43 39.99 -41.55
N HIS A 933 41.06 41.28 -41.35
CA HIS A 933 39.69 41.82 -41.10
C HIS A 933 39.46 43.17 -41.88
N PRO A 934 38.22 43.65 -42.15
CA PRO A 934 37.49 44.56 -41.22
C PRO A 934 35.92 44.50 -41.27
N LEU A 935 35.22 45.58 -40.83
CA LEU A 935 33.77 45.75 -40.48
C LEU A 935 33.24 47.13 -41.01
N PRO A 936 31.99 47.59 -40.74
CA PRO A 936 30.61 47.05 -40.91
C PRO A 936 29.75 48.01 -41.82
N PRO A 937 28.38 48.22 -41.80
CA PRO A 937 27.41 48.40 -40.68
C PRO A 937 26.07 47.61 -40.81
N ALA A 938 25.03 47.94 -40.01
CA ALA A 938 23.68 47.31 -39.94
C ALA A 938 22.55 48.30 -40.38
N PRO A 939 21.20 48.00 -40.37
CA PRO A 939 20.41 47.69 -39.14
C PRO A 939 19.11 46.79 -39.23
N HIS A 940 18.69 46.25 -38.08
CA HIS A 940 17.32 46.05 -37.51
C HIS A 940 16.10 45.41 -38.25
N GLN A 941 15.50 44.38 -37.59
CA GLN A 941 14.06 44.12 -37.28
C GLN A 941 12.99 44.00 -38.42
N VAL A 942 11.80 43.35 -38.30
CA VAL A 942 11.19 42.24 -37.50
C VAL A 942 9.87 41.82 -38.23
N PHE A 943 9.31 40.62 -37.97
CA PHE A 943 7.97 40.06 -38.34
C PHE A 943 6.81 41.04 -38.67
N PRO A 944 5.80 40.70 -39.55
CA PRO A 944 4.93 39.52 -39.35
C PRO A 944 4.20 38.86 -40.58
N ALA A 945 3.27 37.96 -40.19
CA ALA A 945 2.26 37.09 -40.83
C ALA A 945 1.41 37.51 -42.08
N ALA A 946 0.55 36.54 -42.50
CA ALA A 946 -0.53 36.53 -43.52
C ALA A 946 -0.07 36.43 -45.01
N GLY A 947 -0.84 35.85 -45.96
CA GLY A 947 -2.14 35.13 -45.94
C GLY A 947 -2.11 33.93 -46.93
N LEU A 948 -3.18 33.48 -47.62
CA LEU A 948 -4.61 33.88 -47.68
C LEU A 948 -5.45 32.78 -48.43
N GLU A 949 -6.69 32.50 -48.00
CA GLU A 949 -7.94 32.34 -48.83
C GLU A 949 -8.13 31.26 -49.95
N LEU A 950 -9.34 30.84 -50.42
CA LEU A 950 -10.79 31.10 -50.12
C LEU A 950 -11.70 29.89 -50.57
N TRP A 951 -13.05 30.02 -50.40
CA TRP A 951 -14.21 29.19 -50.84
C TRP A 951 -14.67 28.04 -49.90
N GLY A 952 -15.97 27.85 -49.60
CA GLY A 952 -17.17 28.67 -49.88
C GLY A 952 -18.53 27.97 -49.57
N LEU A 953 -19.63 28.76 -49.46
CA LEU A 953 -21.06 28.36 -49.22
C LEU A 953 -21.44 27.99 -47.77
N ARG A 954 -22.25 28.78 -47.02
CA ARG A 954 -23.74 28.95 -47.01
C ARG A 954 -24.51 27.77 -46.40
N GLY A 955 -25.34 27.92 -45.36
CA GLY A 955 -25.64 29.09 -44.50
C GLY A 955 -26.90 28.90 -43.62
N GLY A 956 -27.11 29.73 -42.58
CA GLY A 956 -28.29 29.66 -41.70
C GLY A 956 -28.35 30.78 -40.63
N SER A 957 -29.54 31.32 -40.38
CA SER A 957 -29.87 32.49 -39.53
C SER A 957 -29.60 32.36 -38.02
N GLY A 958 -29.27 33.48 -37.36
CA GLY A 958 -29.31 33.65 -35.88
C GLY A 958 -30.70 34.03 -35.33
N PRO A 959 -30.85 34.64 -34.12
CA PRO A 959 -30.09 35.84 -33.73
C PRO A 959 -29.65 36.02 -32.24
N ARG A 960 -28.54 36.76 -32.08
CA ARG A 960 -28.18 37.78 -31.05
C ARG A 960 -28.75 37.69 -29.61
N GLY A 961 -27.82 37.66 -28.65
CA GLY A 961 -27.93 38.33 -27.34
C GLY A 961 -26.59 39.03 -26.99
N ARG A 962 -26.62 40.22 -26.38
CA ARG A 962 -25.43 40.94 -25.86
C ARG A 962 -25.40 40.83 -24.34
N HIS A 963 -24.22 40.81 -23.70
CA HIS A 963 -23.77 41.91 -22.83
C HIS A 963 -22.34 41.73 -22.27
N SER A 964 -21.64 42.87 -22.20
CA SER A 964 -20.48 43.24 -21.39
C SER A 964 -20.62 44.77 -21.17
N PRO A 965 -19.91 45.49 -20.27
CA PRO A 965 -18.48 45.40 -19.91
C PRO A 965 -18.28 45.33 -18.36
N LEU A 966 -17.11 45.46 -17.70
CA LEU A 966 -16.16 46.60 -17.63
C LEU A 966 -14.83 46.22 -16.95
N HIS A 967 -13.77 46.99 -17.24
CA HIS A 967 -12.48 47.02 -16.55
C HIS A 967 -12.36 48.31 -15.71
N PRO A 968 -11.41 48.39 -14.77
CA PRO A 968 -10.31 49.35 -14.95
C PRO A 968 -8.91 48.77 -14.65
N SER A 969 -7.89 49.63 -14.54
CA SER A 969 -6.44 49.32 -14.68
C SER A 969 -5.57 50.15 -13.68
N PRO A 970 -4.23 49.99 -13.62
CA PRO A 970 -3.44 50.30 -12.40
C PRO A 970 -2.54 51.55 -12.46
N PRO A 971 -1.84 51.85 -11.34
CA PRO A 971 -0.47 52.43 -11.28
C PRO A 971 0.47 51.52 -10.42
N SER A 972 1.80 51.69 -10.28
CA SER A 972 2.90 52.36 -11.01
C SER A 972 4.24 52.03 -10.31
N ALA A 973 5.41 52.24 -10.92
CA ALA A 973 6.76 52.09 -10.34
C ALA A 973 7.72 53.15 -10.93
N PRO A 974 9.04 53.27 -10.58
CA PRO A 974 9.85 52.66 -9.51
C PRO A 974 10.45 53.77 -8.58
N PRO A 975 11.65 53.65 -7.93
CA PRO A 975 12.96 53.69 -8.63
C PRO A 975 14.02 52.71 -8.05
N ALA A 976 15.22 52.68 -8.67
CA ALA A 976 16.39 51.95 -8.20
C ALA A 976 17.63 52.87 -8.10
N GLN A 977 18.64 52.48 -7.31
CA GLN A 977 19.96 53.12 -7.28
C GLN A 977 21.11 52.10 -7.31
N HIS A 978 22.22 52.50 -7.92
CA HIS A 978 23.44 51.70 -8.09
C HIS A 978 24.51 52.06 -7.06
N ALA A 979 25.28 51.06 -6.62
CA ALA A 979 26.68 51.22 -6.22
C ALA A 979 27.49 49.98 -6.65
N GLN A 980 28.73 50.17 -7.08
CA GLN A 980 29.71 49.11 -7.39
C GLN A 980 30.84 49.15 -6.34
N VAL A 981 31.69 48.10 -6.28
CA VAL A 981 33.19 48.17 -6.40
C VAL A 981 33.93 46.97 -5.72
N ARG A 982 34.51 46.11 -6.58
CA ARG A 982 35.83 45.42 -6.53
C ARG A 982 36.29 44.42 -5.42
N TYR A 983 36.73 43.26 -5.94
CA TYR A 983 38.04 42.55 -5.78
C TYR A 983 38.40 41.62 -4.59
N ASN A 984 38.99 40.48 -4.99
CA ASN A 984 39.93 39.54 -4.33
C ASN A 984 39.52 38.83 -3.02
N ASN A 985 39.76 37.53 -2.75
CA ASN A 985 40.58 36.39 -3.29
C ASN A 985 41.76 35.98 -2.36
N MET A 986 41.99 34.66 -2.21
CA MET A 986 42.83 33.96 -1.21
C MET A 986 42.27 34.10 0.23
N GLY A 987 42.48 33.21 1.21
CA GLY A 987 43.34 32.03 1.40
C GLY A 987 43.86 32.05 2.86
N SER A 988 44.14 30.98 3.60
CA SER A 988 44.18 29.52 3.32
C SER A 988 44.25 28.71 4.64
N ALA A 989 43.83 27.44 4.61
CA ALA A 989 44.30 26.29 5.41
C ALA A 989 44.54 26.41 6.93
N SER A 990 43.77 25.60 7.68
CA SER A 990 44.32 24.57 8.60
C SER A 990 43.29 23.44 8.76
#